data_AF-A0A3S0QPE6-F1
#
_entry.id   AF-A0A3S0QPE6-F1
#
_cell.length_a   1.000
_cell.length_b   1.000
_cell.length_c   1.000
_cell.angle_alpha   90.00
_cell.angle_beta   90.00
_cell.angle_gamma   90.00
#
_symmetry.space_group_name_H-M   'P 1'
#
loop_
_entity.id
_entity.type
_entity.pdbx_description
1 polymer ?
#
loop_
_entity_poly.entity_id
_entity_poly.type
_entity_poly.pdbx_seq_one_letter_code
_entity_poly.pdbx_strand_id
1 'polypeptide(L)'
;MQIDRGSHSAEHSALQDMLARHFAERELVPMSNADRVDRGWYLAAVGLPFHYKLADHIFDHFDKLAADEMIIDERLIDRLDSYVNLAIAARTLVVRVDKLNRQRIYDALDLGRGAAQNHPLIVSQLELWDSRIAEIDYVPDWAAIRLHDKNTLSASIPKRSVFRDRVAIEENDTSIARLKAVLASHLECRSFIVNGKGMLSSCDYARIIGIDRTHMTSAHRVILRDYQRHVGPPLSTTERKIPQIREWFKSHVKRRTLQMRGPKIELKALQKDFSISKRQRDGCQALLDLIDEFNIELDRIGYVGDEDHKIEMALINALPKASLLRNGIAIDREALARTIKCKKSIFMRSPFKQHIDAADEAHLAMISNHPAWVCFPGRGINFEPLMKAGWSEEIVHRVCAAFKDNFVGQPAQKRMRLAVDVRQIMRKLAAIGSRCVRMAFAAINRREAISDNDWRAALDEVGHGINRAKAVNYNSIVACFEREHIFPVTKHRIKLPPKRRDQNGNRTVAEVLPRLGKVGEETQRPELSSLAKQYVSFANWVLLQKANWVDGVTEFRGDDFLVVLQSEIEKWQGELPKDPVEAISQIISRRLSLIEDAAEAVFVFWRNHYVEGQQLLSEGVDPTEYEGVLFGADSTSSEYLKALRTYFPTDPDKRRQGLANLVRLIHDRYGGLIPLAGSSEERFFSVRCQEYSSQLLVQAYLIPHRDVHAAVMTMYLAESGCNVAVARTLFHDCIEETDIHGFQKITGSKARAKGKPIVINLPEDSRALTALCWLRDNNAVARKAAPDGIRDLLFITRLKSDIVEIKAQWFLDNFKKLLGGIPDLSMLGITPVMLRPSVLLRYALENDGDLRVGLAYGQHDPSQTGVYQVRFPTKYIYDQLYSQFQERFQKIIAGMAAQLRVKKPQALGPNAKPIGIGGVCNAGGCSELKCWNNCSNLVVIPEINALADWQIWNRSLKEVRADWERDRIERWEAMWLPFLCFTDVLAVKMRQGSNALERLWDAATELAESLMSSEGFVMPRPF
;
A
#
# COMPACT_ATOMS: atom_id res chain seq x y z
N MET A 1 49.74 -28.16 -69.60
CA MET A 1 48.70 -28.96 -70.28
C MET A 1 47.70 -28.02 -70.92
N GLN A 2 47.79 -27.84 -72.24
CA GLN A 2 46.70 -27.30 -73.04
C GLN A 2 45.55 -28.30 -72.96
N ILE A 3 44.44 -27.90 -72.34
CA ILE A 3 43.23 -28.73 -72.27
C ILE A 3 42.57 -28.67 -73.64
N ASP A 4 42.35 -29.86 -74.18
CA ASP A 4 41.67 -30.20 -75.42
C ASP A 4 40.30 -29.49 -75.48
N ARG A 5 40.20 -28.41 -76.27
CA ARG A 5 38.93 -27.67 -76.47
C ARG A 5 38.05 -28.30 -77.56
N GLY A 6 38.49 -29.40 -78.18
CA GLY A 6 37.79 -30.05 -79.29
C GLY A 6 36.67 -31.00 -78.87
N SER A 7 36.83 -31.78 -77.79
CA SER A 7 35.89 -32.86 -77.47
C SER A 7 34.56 -32.37 -76.88
N HIS A 8 34.58 -31.26 -76.12
CA HIS A 8 33.38 -30.77 -75.42
C HIS A 8 32.35 -30.08 -76.34
N SER A 9 32.71 -29.74 -77.57
CA SER A 9 31.76 -29.15 -78.53
C SER A 9 30.75 -30.18 -79.05
N ALA A 10 31.15 -31.45 -79.20
CA ALA A 10 30.28 -32.50 -79.73
C ALA A 10 29.25 -32.95 -78.67
N GLU A 11 29.69 -33.12 -77.43
CA GLU A 11 28.85 -33.51 -76.30
C GLU A 11 27.81 -32.44 -75.95
N HIS A 12 28.16 -31.17 -76.10
CA HIS A 12 27.27 -30.04 -75.87
C HIS A 12 26.19 -29.91 -76.95
N SER A 13 26.56 -30.13 -78.22
CA SER A 13 25.59 -30.22 -79.33
C SER A 13 24.65 -31.42 -79.16
N ALA A 14 25.18 -32.59 -78.79
CA ALA A 14 24.37 -33.79 -78.56
C ALA A 14 23.36 -33.61 -77.42
N LEU A 15 23.73 -32.88 -76.36
CA LEU A 15 22.82 -32.52 -75.28
C LEU A 15 21.69 -31.63 -75.76
N GLN A 16 22.01 -30.59 -76.54
CA GLN A 16 21.04 -29.66 -77.08
C GLN A 16 20.08 -30.35 -78.06
N ASP A 17 20.57 -31.21 -78.94
CA ASP A 17 19.76 -31.97 -79.90
C ASP A 17 18.84 -32.96 -79.19
N MET A 18 19.32 -33.62 -78.12
CA MET A 18 18.51 -34.54 -77.34
C MET A 18 17.40 -33.81 -76.57
N LEU A 19 17.70 -32.66 -75.97
CA LEU A 19 16.70 -31.82 -75.31
C LEU A 19 15.71 -31.22 -76.31
N ALA A 20 16.16 -30.78 -77.48
CA ALA A 20 15.31 -30.24 -78.53
C ALA A 20 14.33 -31.30 -79.07
N ARG A 21 14.82 -32.51 -79.32
CA ARG A 21 14.00 -33.64 -79.75
C ARG A 21 12.98 -34.02 -78.68
N HIS A 22 13.43 -34.21 -77.45
CA HIS A 22 12.53 -34.56 -76.35
C HIS A 22 11.53 -33.44 -76.02
N PHE A 23 11.90 -32.17 -76.23
CA PHE A 23 10.96 -31.05 -76.13
C PHE A 23 9.90 -31.10 -77.23
N ALA A 24 10.30 -31.28 -78.49
CA ALA A 24 9.36 -31.39 -79.62
C ALA A 24 8.44 -32.61 -79.51
N GLU A 25 8.94 -33.72 -78.99
CA GLU A 25 8.20 -34.96 -78.78
C GLU A 25 7.35 -34.94 -77.49
N ARG A 26 7.49 -33.89 -76.66
CA ARG A 26 6.87 -33.77 -75.33
C ARG A 26 7.28 -34.89 -74.35
N GLU A 27 8.55 -35.31 -74.45
CA GLU A 27 9.20 -36.35 -73.67
C GLU A 27 10.33 -35.82 -72.76
N LEU A 28 10.36 -34.53 -72.45
CA LEU A 28 11.31 -33.99 -71.48
C LEU A 28 11.22 -34.72 -70.14
N VAL A 29 12.34 -35.21 -69.61
CA VAL A 29 12.33 -35.97 -68.36
C VAL A 29 12.26 -34.97 -67.22
N PRO A 30 11.21 -34.96 -66.38
CA PRO A 30 11.07 -33.96 -65.33
C PRO A 30 11.90 -34.34 -64.10
N MET A 31 12.46 -33.35 -63.42
CA MET A 31 13.12 -33.53 -62.14
C MET A 31 12.07 -33.87 -61.07
N SER A 32 12.28 -34.96 -60.33
CA SER A 32 11.31 -35.55 -59.39
C SER A 32 10.69 -34.61 -58.34
N ASN A 33 11.28 -33.44 -58.09
CA ASN A 33 10.82 -32.45 -57.10
C ASN A 33 10.82 -30.98 -57.59
N ALA A 34 10.94 -30.73 -58.89
CA ALA A 34 10.95 -29.37 -59.44
C ALA A 34 10.28 -29.32 -60.83
N ASP A 35 9.65 -28.19 -61.14
CA ASP A 35 9.09 -27.87 -62.47
C ASP A 35 10.25 -27.55 -63.45
N ARG A 36 11.21 -28.48 -63.58
CA ARG A 36 12.43 -28.36 -64.38
C ARG A 36 12.80 -29.70 -65.01
N VAL A 37 13.57 -29.66 -66.09
CA VAL A 37 14.14 -30.84 -66.74
C VAL A 37 15.18 -31.51 -65.82
N ASP A 38 15.20 -32.84 -65.78
CA ASP A 38 16.14 -33.65 -64.99
C ASP A 38 17.55 -33.58 -65.59
N ARG A 39 18.29 -32.55 -65.18
CA ARG A 39 19.66 -32.27 -65.65
C ARG A 39 20.59 -33.47 -65.47
N GLY A 40 20.44 -34.20 -64.37
CA GLY A 40 21.25 -35.37 -64.06
C GLY A 40 21.04 -36.50 -65.05
N TRP A 41 19.80 -36.74 -65.44
CA TRP A 41 19.44 -37.75 -66.43
C TRP A 41 20.03 -37.42 -67.81
N TYR A 42 19.82 -36.19 -68.29
CA TYR A 42 20.29 -35.76 -69.62
C TYR A 42 21.81 -35.67 -69.71
N LEU A 43 22.48 -35.14 -68.69
CA LEU A 43 23.95 -35.10 -68.64
C LEU A 43 24.55 -36.50 -68.66
N ALA A 44 24.00 -37.44 -67.88
CA ALA A 44 24.44 -38.83 -67.88
C ALA A 44 24.25 -39.52 -69.24
N ALA A 45 23.15 -39.24 -69.94
CA ALA A 45 22.84 -39.85 -71.23
C ALA A 45 23.81 -39.41 -72.35
N VAL A 46 24.38 -38.22 -72.27
CA VAL A 46 25.39 -37.73 -73.23
C VAL A 46 26.83 -37.87 -72.72
N GLY A 47 27.04 -38.58 -71.60
CA GLY A 47 28.37 -38.83 -71.04
C GLY A 47 29.01 -37.64 -70.31
N LEU A 48 28.25 -36.60 -69.99
CA LEU A 48 28.75 -35.41 -69.29
C LEU A 48 28.66 -35.56 -67.75
N PRO A 49 29.57 -34.93 -66.98
CA PRO A 49 29.51 -34.95 -65.51
C PRO A 49 28.23 -34.31 -64.97
N PHE A 50 27.69 -34.84 -63.87
CA PHE A 50 26.46 -34.37 -63.20
C PHE A 50 26.47 -32.87 -62.81
N HIS A 51 27.65 -32.24 -62.72
CA HIS A 51 27.83 -30.82 -62.40
C HIS A 51 28.45 -30.00 -63.56
N TYR A 52 28.21 -30.39 -64.81
CA TYR A 52 28.78 -29.71 -65.97
C TYR A 52 28.13 -28.32 -66.21
N LYS A 53 28.66 -27.31 -65.52
CA LYS A 53 28.11 -25.93 -65.49
C LYS A 53 27.94 -25.29 -66.88
N LEU A 54 28.75 -25.68 -67.86
CA LEU A 54 28.65 -25.17 -69.24
C LEU A 54 27.32 -25.56 -69.92
N ALA A 55 26.62 -26.59 -69.43
CA ALA A 55 25.30 -26.98 -69.94
C ALA A 55 24.12 -26.28 -69.24
N ASP A 56 24.34 -25.54 -68.16
CA ASP A 56 23.24 -24.93 -67.38
C ASP A 56 22.38 -24.01 -68.23
N HIS A 57 22.97 -23.22 -69.14
CA HIS A 57 22.23 -22.33 -70.03
C HIS A 57 21.34 -23.07 -71.05
N ILE A 58 21.71 -24.29 -71.47
CA ILE A 58 20.87 -25.13 -72.34
C ILE A 58 19.66 -25.60 -71.54
N PHE A 59 19.87 -26.13 -70.33
CA PHE A 59 18.77 -26.56 -69.48
C PHE A 59 17.85 -25.41 -69.09
N ASP A 60 18.39 -24.24 -68.76
CA ASP A 60 17.59 -23.07 -68.43
C ASP A 60 16.77 -22.58 -69.65
N HIS A 61 17.28 -22.73 -70.88
CA HIS A 61 16.53 -22.45 -72.10
C HIS A 61 15.33 -23.38 -72.28
N PHE A 62 15.50 -24.70 -72.09
CA PHE A 62 14.40 -25.67 -72.21
C PHE A 62 13.44 -25.65 -71.02
N ASP A 63 13.92 -25.33 -69.81
CA ASP A 63 13.06 -25.05 -68.64
C ASP A 63 12.14 -23.86 -68.96
N LYS A 64 12.66 -22.83 -69.64
CA LYS A 64 11.89 -21.66 -70.06
C LYS A 64 10.90 -21.99 -71.19
N LEU A 65 11.33 -22.71 -72.23
CA LEU A 65 10.44 -23.13 -73.31
C LEU A 65 9.28 -24.01 -72.81
N ALA A 66 9.55 -24.92 -71.87
CA ALA A 66 8.53 -25.75 -71.24
C ALA A 66 7.56 -24.94 -70.37
N ALA A 67 8.04 -23.88 -69.71
CA ALA A 67 7.19 -22.96 -68.95
C ALA A 67 6.34 -22.07 -69.88
N ASP A 68 6.89 -21.63 -71.01
CA ASP A 68 6.21 -20.76 -71.97
C ASP A 68 5.16 -21.52 -72.81
N GLU A 69 5.29 -22.85 -72.99
CA GLU A 69 4.30 -23.70 -73.67
C GLU A 69 3.10 -24.12 -72.79
N MET A 70 3.09 -23.79 -71.49
CA MET A 70 1.90 -23.96 -70.63
C MET A 70 0.81 -22.96 -71.04
N ILE A 71 0.05 -23.30 -72.07
CA ILE A 71 -1.14 -22.55 -72.49
C ILE A 71 -2.16 -22.59 -71.34
N ILE A 72 -2.27 -21.47 -70.61
CA ILE A 72 -3.37 -21.23 -69.68
C ILE A 72 -4.53 -20.68 -70.51
N ASP A 73 -5.52 -21.53 -70.79
CA ASP A 73 -6.74 -21.14 -71.50
C ASP A 73 -7.82 -20.59 -70.53
N GLU A 74 -8.84 -19.91 -71.07
CA GLU A 74 -9.98 -19.39 -70.30
C GLU A 74 -10.72 -20.47 -69.51
N ARG A 75 -10.68 -21.74 -69.97
CA ARG A 75 -11.35 -22.86 -69.29
C ARG A 75 -10.69 -23.19 -67.96
N LEU A 76 -9.43 -22.83 -67.74
CA LEU A 76 -8.79 -23.00 -66.44
C LEU A 76 -9.34 -22.01 -65.40
N ILE A 77 -9.65 -20.78 -65.81
CA ILE A 77 -10.28 -19.77 -64.95
C ILE A 77 -11.70 -20.23 -64.59
N ASP A 78 -12.46 -20.76 -65.54
CA ASP A 78 -13.79 -21.33 -65.29
C ASP A 78 -13.75 -22.50 -64.29
N ARG A 79 -12.72 -23.35 -64.39
CA ARG A 79 -12.51 -24.46 -63.45
C ARG A 79 -12.14 -23.97 -62.05
N LEU A 80 -11.35 -22.89 -61.95
CA LEU A 80 -11.02 -22.26 -60.68
C LEU A 80 -12.26 -21.69 -60.02
N ASP A 81 -13.06 -20.93 -60.76
CA ASP A 81 -14.33 -20.36 -60.28
C ASP A 81 -15.32 -21.45 -59.86
N SER A 82 -15.44 -22.50 -60.67
CA SER A 82 -16.31 -23.64 -60.36
C SER A 82 -15.86 -24.34 -59.08
N TYR A 83 -14.56 -24.56 -58.91
CA TYR A 83 -14.01 -25.18 -57.71
C TYR A 83 -14.28 -24.34 -56.47
N VAL A 84 -13.99 -23.03 -56.51
CA VAL A 84 -14.18 -22.14 -55.36
C VAL A 84 -15.66 -22.07 -54.99
N ASN A 85 -16.56 -21.92 -55.95
CA ASN A 85 -18.01 -21.92 -55.70
C ASN A 85 -18.51 -23.22 -55.07
N LEU A 86 -18.08 -24.38 -55.58
CA LEU A 86 -18.45 -25.67 -55.01
C LEU A 86 -17.91 -25.84 -53.59
N ALA A 87 -16.69 -25.39 -53.32
CA ALA A 87 -16.09 -25.45 -51.99
C ALA A 87 -16.76 -24.49 -51.00
N ILE A 88 -17.22 -23.32 -51.45
CA ILE A 88 -18.04 -22.40 -50.64
C ILE A 88 -19.37 -23.07 -50.29
N ALA A 89 -20.09 -23.59 -51.29
CA ALA A 89 -21.38 -24.25 -51.09
C ALA A 89 -21.29 -25.46 -50.15
N ALA A 90 -20.22 -26.25 -50.26
CA ALA A 90 -19.96 -27.39 -49.39
C ALA A 90 -19.35 -26.99 -48.03
N ARG A 91 -19.09 -25.70 -47.78
CA ARG A 91 -18.37 -25.18 -46.61
C ARG A 91 -16.97 -25.82 -46.37
N THR A 92 -16.33 -26.27 -47.44
CA THR A 92 -15.03 -26.98 -47.42
C THR A 92 -13.84 -26.12 -47.85
N LEU A 93 -14.08 -24.86 -48.22
CA LEU A 93 -13.02 -23.93 -48.61
C LEU A 93 -12.23 -23.49 -47.37
N VAL A 94 -10.90 -23.59 -47.44
CA VAL A 94 -10.04 -23.15 -46.34
C VAL A 94 -9.59 -21.72 -46.57
N VAL A 95 -9.95 -20.84 -45.65
CA VAL A 95 -9.53 -19.44 -45.58
C VAL A 95 -8.58 -19.23 -44.40
N ARG A 96 -7.59 -18.34 -44.57
CA ARG A 96 -6.74 -17.82 -43.49
C ARG A 96 -6.74 -16.31 -43.56
N VAL A 97 -7.25 -15.65 -42.53
CA VAL A 97 -7.29 -14.17 -42.43
C VAL A 97 -7.96 -13.59 -43.69
N ASP A 98 -9.17 -14.07 -43.98
CA ASP A 98 -10.02 -13.64 -45.10
C ASP A 98 -9.43 -13.84 -46.51
N LYS A 99 -8.36 -14.65 -46.62
CA LYS A 99 -7.74 -15.02 -47.89
C LYS A 99 -7.79 -16.51 -48.14
N LEU A 100 -8.04 -16.88 -49.39
CA LEU A 100 -8.02 -18.24 -49.89
C LEU A 100 -6.69 -18.94 -49.60
N ASN A 101 -6.77 -20.21 -49.19
CA ASN A 101 -5.60 -21.07 -49.15
C ASN A 101 -5.21 -21.50 -50.58
N ARG A 102 -4.42 -20.66 -51.25
CA ARG A 102 -3.98 -20.84 -52.64
C ARG A 102 -3.32 -22.18 -52.91
N GLN A 103 -2.57 -22.72 -51.94
CA GLN A 103 -1.90 -24.02 -52.08
C GLN A 103 -2.92 -25.15 -52.32
N ARG A 104 -4.05 -25.14 -51.62
CA ARG A 104 -5.11 -26.14 -51.83
C ARG A 104 -5.76 -26.02 -53.20
N ILE A 105 -5.97 -24.80 -53.67
CA ILE A 105 -6.55 -24.56 -55.00
C ILE A 105 -5.60 -25.08 -56.07
N TYR A 106 -4.30 -24.81 -55.94
CA TYR A 106 -3.29 -25.34 -56.85
C TYR A 106 -3.25 -26.86 -56.83
N ASP A 107 -3.28 -27.47 -55.65
CA ASP A 107 -3.28 -28.94 -55.52
C ASP A 107 -4.56 -29.58 -56.07
N ALA A 108 -5.72 -28.92 -55.91
CA ALA A 108 -7.01 -29.42 -56.38
C ALA A 108 -7.21 -29.28 -57.91
N LEU A 109 -6.59 -28.27 -58.51
CA LEU A 109 -6.67 -28.02 -59.96
C LEU A 109 -5.47 -28.59 -60.74
N ASP A 110 -4.53 -29.23 -60.03
CA ASP A 110 -3.27 -29.78 -60.56
C ASP A 110 -2.39 -28.71 -61.24
N LEU A 111 -2.27 -27.56 -60.58
CA LEU A 111 -1.50 -26.44 -61.07
C LEU A 111 -0.07 -26.47 -60.50
N GLY A 112 0.93 -26.50 -61.40
CA GLY A 112 2.34 -26.36 -61.04
C GLY A 112 2.59 -25.05 -60.28
N ARG A 113 3.32 -25.11 -59.17
CA ARG A 113 3.51 -23.97 -58.26
C ARG A 113 4.19 -22.79 -58.96
N GLY A 114 5.15 -23.06 -59.84
CA GLY A 114 5.91 -22.02 -60.54
C GLY A 114 5.08 -21.26 -61.59
N ALA A 115 4.28 -21.99 -62.36
CA ALA A 115 3.48 -21.41 -63.44
C ALA A 115 2.23 -20.67 -62.93
N ALA A 116 1.53 -21.21 -61.93
CA ALA A 116 0.26 -20.64 -61.46
C ALA A 116 0.41 -19.44 -60.51
N GLN A 117 1.53 -19.33 -59.78
CA GLN A 117 1.79 -18.19 -58.88
C GLN A 117 2.11 -16.89 -59.63
N ASN A 118 2.62 -17.00 -60.86
CA ASN A 118 3.09 -15.86 -61.63
C ASN A 118 2.19 -15.54 -62.83
N HIS A 119 1.15 -16.34 -63.10
CA HIS A 119 0.26 -16.07 -64.23
C HIS A 119 -0.75 -14.95 -63.89
N PRO A 120 -0.75 -13.81 -64.62
CA PRO A 120 -1.52 -12.63 -64.25
C PRO A 120 -3.02 -12.89 -64.10
N LEU A 121 -3.62 -13.72 -64.97
CA LEU A 121 -5.06 -14.02 -64.91
C LEU A 121 -5.45 -14.86 -63.69
N ILE A 122 -4.60 -15.81 -63.27
CA ILE A 122 -4.89 -16.65 -62.10
C ILE A 122 -4.75 -15.84 -60.82
N VAL A 123 -3.71 -15.00 -60.74
CA VAL A 123 -3.48 -14.11 -59.59
C VAL A 123 -4.64 -13.13 -59.44
N SER A 124 -5.02 -12.45 -60.54
CA SER A 124 -6.15 -11.51 -60.55
C SER A 124 -7.47 -12.17 -60.13
N GLN A 125 -7.74 -13.40 -60.60
CA GLN A 125 -8.97 -14.10 -60.25
C GLN A 125 -9.00 -14.53 -58.78
N LEU A 126 -7.87 -14.97 -58.22
CA LEU A 126 -7.78 -15.33 -56.81
C LEU A 126 -7.96 -14.12 -55.89
N GLU A 127 -7.44 -12.95 -56.27
CA GLU A 127 -7.64 -11.70 -55.53
C GLU A 127 -9.09 -11.22 -55.55
N LEU A 128 -9.80 -11.42 -56.68
CA LEU A 128 -11.24 -11.18 -56.77
C LEU A 128 -12.02 -12.06 -55.78
N TRP A 129 -11.65 -13.34 -55.67
CA TRP A 129 -12.28 -14.25 -54.71
C TRP A 129 -11.93 -13.95 -53.25
N ASP A 130 -10.68 -13.55 -52.95
CA ASP A 130 -10.30 -13.08 -51.61
C ASP A 130 -11.24 -11.95 -51.16
N SER A 131 -11.52 -10.99 -52.05
CA SER A 131 -12.44 -9.87 -51.78
C SER A 131 -13.89 -10.34 -51.59
N ARG A 132 -14.40 -11.19 -52.48
CA ARG A 132 -15.77 -11.74 -52.38
C ARG A 132 -16.00 -12.55 -51.11
N ILE A 133 -14.99 -13.30 -50.67
CA ILE A 133 -15.09 -14.13 -49.47
C ILE A 133 -15.19 -13.28 -48.21
N ALA A 134 -14.43 -12.17 -48.15
CA ALA A 134 -14.54 -11.19 -47.08
C ALA A 134 -15.93 -10.51 -47.05
N GLU A 135 -16.52 -10.22 -48.22
CA GLU A 135 -17.86 -9.62 -48.31
C GLU A 135 -18.99 -10.54 -47.82
N ILE A 136 -18.88 -11.85 -48.07
CA ILE A 136 -19.93 -12.83 -47.70
C ILE A 136 -19.77 -13.41 -46.29
N ASP A 137 -18.83 -12.90 -45.48
CA ASP A 137 -18.49 -13.37 -44.12
C ASP A 137 -18.40 -14.92 -44.03
N TYR A 138 -17.67 -15.51 -44.97
CA TYR A 138 -17.62 -16.95 -45.10
C TYR A 138 -16.91 -17.61 -43.91
N VAL A 139 -17.63 -18.45 -43.17
CA VAL A 139 -17.07 -19.25 -42.07
C VAL A 139 -16.88 -20.72 -42.51
N PRO A 140 -15.65 -21.25 -42.55
CA PRO A 140 -15.40 -22.63 -42.95
C PRO A 140 -15.97 -23.65 -41.96
N ASP A 141 -16.49 -24.78 -42.46
CA ASP A 141 -16.87 -25.92 -41.62
C ASP A 141 -15.69 -26.90 -41.52
N TRP A 142 -14.98 -26.84 -40.39
CA TRP A 142 -13.81 -27.69 -40.13
C TRP A 142 -14.12 -29.18 -40.04
N ALA A 143 -15.38 -29.59 -39.80
CA ALA A 143 -15.78 -30.99 -39.85
C ALA A 143 -15.96 -31.45 -41.30
N ALA A 144 -16.64 -30.65 -42.12
CA ALA A 144 -16.79 -30.91 -43.56
C ALA A 144 -15.43 -30.93 -44.27
N ILE A 145 -14.52 -30.01 -43.91
CA ILE A 145 -13.14 -29.97 -44.42
C ILE A 145 -12.41 -31.26 -44.10
N ARG A 146 -12.44 -31.72 -42.84
CA ARG A 146 -11.75 -32.95 -42.43
C ARG A 146 -12.33 -34.19 -43.11
N LEU A 147 -13.65 -34.22 -43.33
CA LEU A 147 -14.30 -35.30 -44.07
C LEU A 147 -13.91 -35.27 -45.56
N HIS A 148 -13.90 -34.09 -46.17
CA HIS A 148 -13.46 -33.91 -47.55
C HIS A 148 -12.01 -34.31 -47.74
N ASP A 149 -11.11 -33.89 -46.85
CA ASP A 149 -9.69 -34.27 -46.84
C ASP A 149 -9.51 -35.77 -46.66
N LYS A 150 -10.28 -36.39 -45.75
CA LYS A 150 -10.25 -37.84 -45.54
C LYS A 150 -10.70 -38.62 -46.79
N ASN A 151 -11.66 -38.07 -47.53
CA ASN A 151 -12.19 -38.66 -48.76
C ASN A 151 -11.32 -38.38 -49.99
N THR A 152 -10.57 -37.28 -50.03
CA THR A 152 -9.59 -36.98 -51.10
C THR A 152 -8.22 -37.63 -50.86
N LEU A 153 -7.79 -37.78 -49.61
CA LEU A 153 -6.54 -38.48 -49.25
C LEU A 153 -6.62 -40.02 -49.45
N SER A 154 -7.82 -40.61 -49.39
CA SER A 154 -8.04 -42.02 -49.72
C SER A 154 -8.10 -42.29 -51.23
N ALA A 155 -8.37 -41.25 -52.01
CA ALA A 155 -8.32 -41.25 -53.47
C ALA A 155 -7.10 -40.44 -53.95
N SER A 156 -5.89 -40.86 -53.58
CA SER A 156 -4.69 -40.31 -54.22
C SER A 156 -4.70 -40.73 -55.69
N ILE A 157 -5.28 -39.90 -56.54
CA ILE A 157 -5.13 -39.99 -57.98
C ILE A 157 -3.62 -39.94 -58.25
N PRO A 158 -3.02 -40.94 -58.92
CA PRO A 158 -1.62 -40.86 -59.27
C PRO A 158 -1.42 -39.60 -60.10
N LYS A 159 -0.46 -38.76 -59.72
CA LYS A 159 -0.02 -37.62 -60.52
C LYS A 159 0.24 -38.11 -61.94
N ARG A 160 -0.70 -37.82 -62.85
CA ARG A 160 -0.55 -38.10 -64.29
C ARG A 160 0.34 -36.99 -64.83
N SER A 161 1.64 -37.15 -64.65
CA SER A 161 2.60 -36.43 -65.47
C SER A 161 2.47 -36.96 -66.90
N VAL A 162 2.56 -36.06 -67.88
CA VAL A 162 2.45 -36.32 -69.32
C VAL A 162 3.55 -37.28 -69.85
N PHE A 163 4.49 -37.70 -68.99
CA PHE A 163 5.73 -38.40 -69.36
C PHE A 163 5.76 -39.92 -69.11
N ARG A 164 4.70 -40.68 -69.41
CA ARG A 164 4.81 -42.15 -69.37
C ARG A 164 3.99 -42.86 -70.42
N ASP A 165 4.69 -43.42 -71.41
CA ASP A 165 4.28 -44.66 -72.04
C ASP A 165 5.45 -45.63 -72.28
N ARG A 166 5.16 -46.89 -71.93
CA ARG A 166 5.81 -48.18 -72.29
C ARG A 166 7.19 -48.56 -71.73
N VAL A 167 7.21 -49.75 -71.12
CA VAL A 167 7.99 -50.90 -71.62
C VAL A 167 7.12 -52.15 -71.49
N ALA A 168 6.74 -52.74 -72.63
CA ALA A 168 6.19 -54.09 -72.68
C ALA A 168 7.32 -55.08 -72.40
N ILE A 169 7.15 -55.93 -71.39
CA ILE A 169 8.07 -57.05 -71.11
C ILE A 169 7.39 -58.31 -71.63
N GLU A 170 8.09 -59.04 -72.49
CA GLU A 170 7.67 -60.30 -73.09
C GLU A 170 7.30 -61.34 -72.02
N GLU A 171 6.05 -61.79 -72.08
CA GLU A 171 5.47 -62.84 -71.23
C GLU A 171 5.83 -64.22 -71.76
N ASN A 172 6.96 -64.80 -71.34
CA ASN A 172 7.21 -66.24 -71.57
C ASN A 172 8.00 -66.96 -70.46
N ASP A 173 8.04 -66.40 -69.24
CA ASP A 173 8.60 -67.08 -68.07
C ASP A 173 7.49 -67.71 -67.21
N THR A 174 7.47 -69.05 -67.13
CA THR A 174 6.47 -69.81 -66.37
C THR A 174 6.48 -69.49 -64.87
N SER A 175 7.58 -68.97 -64.32
CA SER A 175 7.67 -68.57 -62.91
C SER A 175 6.99 -67.21 -62.64
N ILE A 176 6.98 -66.31 -63.63
CA ILE A 176 6.26 -65.03 -63.61
C ILE A 176 4.75 -65.26 -63.57
N ALA A 177 4.24 -66.19 -64.40
CA ALA A 177 2.82 -66.53 -64.43
C ALA A 177 2.34 -67.12 -63.09
N ARG A 178 3.14 -68.00 -62.47
CA ARG A 178 2.84 -68.54 -61.13
C ARG A 178 2.82 -67.44 -60.07
N LEU A 179 3.78 -66.51 -60.11
CA LEU A 179 3.82 -65.39 -59.18
C LEU A 179 2.59 -64.49 -59.30
N LYS A 180 2.16 -64.16 -60.53
CA LYS A 180 0.92 -63.41 -60.77
C LYS A 180 -0.31 -64.15 -60.22
N ALA A 181 -0.43 -65.46 -60.46
CA ALA A 181 -1.55 -66.25 -59.98
C ALA A 181 -1.63 -66.32 -58.45
N VAL A 182 -0.50 -66.55 -57.77
CA VAL A 182 -0.42 -66.58 -56.30
C VAL A 182 -0.75 -65.20 -55.72
N LEU A 183 -0.20 -64.12 -56.29
CA LEU A 183 -0.48 -62.76 -55.81
C LEU A 183 -1.93 -62.33 -56.09
N ALA A 184 -2.54 -62.76 -57.20
CA ALA A 184 -3.95 -62.53 -57.47
C ALA A 184 -4.85 -63.25 -56.45
N SER A 185 -4.56 -64.51 -56.12
CA SER A 185 -5.28 -65.23 -55.07
C SER A 185 -5.14 -64.56 -53.70
N HIS A 186 -3.93 -64.10 -53.35
CA HIS A 186 -3.71 -63.36 -52.10
C HIS A 186 -4.38 -61.99 -52.10
N LEU A 187 -4.57 -61.36 -53.27
CA LEU A 187 -5.33 -60.12 -53.41
C LEU A 187 -6.82 -60.35 -53.13
N GLU A 188 -7.41 -61.39 -53.71
CA GLU A 188 -8.82 -61.77 -53.48
C GLU A 188 -9.10 -62.08 -52.01
N CYS A 189 -8.22 -62.88 -51.39
CA CYS A 189 -8.37 -63.26 -49.98
C CYS A 189 -7.80 -62.23 -48.99
N ARG A 190 -7.23 -61.11 -49.47
CA ARG A 190 -6.51 -60.09 -48.67
C ARG A 190 -5.45 -60.70 -47.72
N SER A 191 -4.75 -61.73 -48.17
CA SER A 191 -3.84 -62.55 -47.37
C SER A 191 -2.37 -62.45 -47.84
N PHE A 192 -1.95 -61.26 -48.23
CA PHE A 192 -0.58 -61.03 -48.68
C PHE A 192 0.47 -61.36 -47.60
N ILE A 193 1.56 -62.03 -48.02
CA ILE A 193 2.68 -62.36 -47.12
C ILE A 193 3.65 -61.20 -47.12
N VAL A 194 3.61 -60.41 -46.05
CA VAL A 194 4.50 -59.28 -45.85
C VAL A 194 5.63 -59.62 -44.89
N ASN A 195 6.81 -59.05 -45.13
CA ASN A 195 7.90 -59.09 -44.18
C ASN A 195 7.70 -58.02 -43.07
N GLY A 196 8.57 -58.01 -42.06
CA GLY A 196 8.55 -57.02 -40.97
C GLY A 196 8.77 -55.55 -41.38
N LYS A 197 8.91 -55.27 -42.68
CA LYS A 197 8.94 -53.91 -43.26
C LYS A 197 7.62 -53.52 -43.93
N GLY A 198 6.58 -54.36 -43.87
CA GLY A 198 5.31 -54.16 -44.57
C GLY A 198 5.41 -54.37 -46.09
N MET A 199 6.52 -54.94 -46.58
CA MET A 199 6.70 -55.23 -48.01
C MET A 199 6.40 -56.70 -48.29
N LEU A 200 5.85 -57.00 -49.46
CA LEU A 200 5.69 -58.37 -49.95
C LEU A 200 7.03 -59.11 -49.85
N SER A 201 7.00 -60.25 -49.18
CA SER A 201 8.21 -61.00 -48.86
C SER A 201 8.71 -61.72 -50.11
N SER A 202 9.67 -61.10 -50.81
CA SER A 202 10.34 -61.75 -51.95
C SER A 202 10.89 -63.14 -51.63
N CYS A 203 11.33 -63.38 -50.39
CA CYS A 203 11.83 -64.68 -49.97
C CYS A 203 10.73 -65.74 -49.89
N ASP A 204 9.58 -65.38 -49.32
CA ASP A 204 8.48 -66.33 -49.14
C ASP A 204 7.73 -66.56 -50.46
N TYR A 205 7.56 -65.51 -51.27
CA TYR A 205 6.98 -65.66 -52.60
C TYR A 205 7.87 -66.44 -53.57
N ALA A 206 9.21 -66.28 -53.51
CA ALA A 206 10.12 -67.14 -54.27
C ALA A 206 9.94 -68.61 -53.89
N ARG A 207 9.86 -68.90 -52.58
CA ARG A 207 9.61 -70.26 -52.07
C ARG A 207 8.27 -70.82 -52.56
N ILE A 208 7.21 -70.01 -52.55
CA ILE A 208 5.87 -70.44 -52.97
C ILE A 208 5.80 -70.73 -54.48
N ILE A 209 6.47 -69.96 -55.32
CA ILE A 209 6.49 -70.20 -56.77
C ILE A 209 7.52 -71.26 -57.19
N GLY A 210 8.29 -71.81 -56.23
CA GLY A 210 9.21 -72.91 -56.42
C GLY A 210 10.58 -72.52 -56.97
N ILE A 211 11.05 -71.30 -56.72
CA ILE A 211 12.37 -70.82 -57.15
C ILE A 211 13.20 -70.33 -55.95
N ASP A 212 14.53 -70.39 -56.08
CA ASP A 212 15.41 -69.75 -55.10
C ASP A 212 15.29 -68.22 -55.19
N ARG A 213 15.39 -67.53 -54.05
CA ARG A 213 15.29 -66.06 -53.99
C ARG A 213 16.31 -65.37 -54.90
N THR A 214 17.50 -65.95 -55.06
CA THR A 214 18.55 -65.41 -55.93
C THR A 214 18.19 -65.46 -57.41
N HIS A 215 17.29 -66.36 -57.82
CA HIS A 215 16.81 -66.50 -59.19
C HIS A 215 15.61 -65.58 -59.52
N MET A 216 15.14 -64.75 -58.58
CA MET A 216 14.11 -63.75 -58.89
C MET A 216 14.66 -62.65 -59.80
N THR A 217 14.27 -62.70 -61.07
CA THR A 217 14.61 -61.71 -62.10
C THR A 217 13.98 -60.34 -61.80
N SER A 218 14.40 -59.32 -62.57
CA SER A 218 13.82 -57.97 -62.51
C SER A 218 12.30 -57.98 -62.72
N ALA A 219 11.79 -58.82 -63.63
CA ALA A 219 10.36 -58.93 -63.91
C ALA A 219 9.54 -59.44 -62.71
N HIS A 220 10.05 -60.42 -61.96
CA HIS A 220 9.43 -60.86 -60.70
C HIS A 220 9.36 -59.73 -59.67
N ARG A 221 10.42 -58.91 -59.58
CA ARG A 221 10.47 -57.76 -58.67
C ARG A 221 9.53 -56.65 -59.10
N VAL A 222 9.32 -56.46 -60.41
CA VAL A 222 8.32 -55.54 -60.95
C VAL A 222 6.92 -55.98 -60.55
N ILE A 223 6.58 -57.26 -60.73
CA ILE A 223 5.26 -57.80 -60.32
C ILE A 223 5.03 -57.65 -58.82
N LEU A 224 6.00 -58.03 -57.98
CA LEU A 224 5.90 -57.80 -56.53
C LEU A 224 5.72 -56.31 -56.20
N ARG A 225 6.41 -55.41 -56.91
CA ARG A 225 6.27 -53.96 -56.72
C ARG A 225 4.91 -53.45 -57.16
N ASP A 226 4.34 -54.00 -58.21
CA ASP A 226 3.01 -53.62 -58.70
C ASP A 226 1.95 -54.07 -57.69
N TYR A 227 2.03 -55.31 -57.20
CA TYR A 227 1.12 -55.81 -56.17
C TYR A 227 1.36 -55.18 -54.78
N GLN A 228 2.55 -54.65 -54.50
CA GLN A 228 2.83 -53.90 -53.26
C GLN A 228 1.86 -52.72 -53.09
N ARG A 229 1.37 -52.13 -54.18
CA ARG A 229 0.38 -51.03 -54.13
C ARG A 229 -0.93 -51.45 -53.47
N HIS A 230 -1.30 -52.74 -53.55
CA HIS A 230 -2.51 -53.27 -52.92
C HIS A 230 -2.33 -53.63 -51.44
N VAL A 231 -1.09 -53.80 -50.99
CA VAL A 231 -0.73 -54.08 -49.59
C VAL A 231 -0.62 -52.79 -48.77
N GLY A 232 -0.23 -51.69 -49.43
CA GLY A 232 0.06 -50.41 -48.80
C GLY A 232 1.56 -50.08 -48.79
N PRO A 233 1.93 -48.85 -48.39
CA PRO A 233 3.33 -48.42 -48.35
C PRO A 233 4.13 -49.23 -47.30
N PRO A 234 5.46 -49.36 -47.47
CA PRO A 234 6.31 -49.96 -46.46
C PRO A 234 6.18 -49.23 -45.13
N LEU A 235 6.13 -49.98 -44.03
CA LEU A 235 6.09 -49.39 -42.69
C LEU A 235 7.35 -48.56 -42.45
N SER A 236 7.14 -47.33 -42.00
CA SER A 236 8.19 -46.43 -41.57
C SER A 236 8.98 -47.02 -40.40
N THR A 237 10.20 -46.53 -40.19
CA THR A 237 11.03 -46.94 -39.03
C THR A 237 10.34 -46.71 -37.69
N THR A 238 9.43 -45.75 -37.63
CA THR A 238 8.64 -45.42 -36.44
C THR A 238 7.49 -46.41 -36.25
N GLU A 239 6.75 -46.74 -37.31
CA GLU A 239 5.64 -47.71 -37.25
C GLU A 239 6.11 -49.11 -36.84
N ARG A 240 7.31 -49.52 -37.28
CA ARG A 240 7.88 -50.82 -36.87
C ARG A 240 8.09 -50.96 -35.37
N LYS A 241 8.18 -49.84 -34.62
CA LYS A 241 8.37 -49.84 -33.16
C LYS A 241 7.05 -49.91 -32.39
N ILE A 242 5.90 -49.75 -33.04
CA ILE A 242 4.56 -49.73 -32.39
C ILE A 242 4.31 -50.94 -31.48
N PRO A 243 4.60 -52.20 -31.88
CA PRO A 243 4.39 -53.36 -31.00
C PRO A 243 5.22 -53.30 -29.72
N GLN A 244 6.47 -52.82 -29.81
CA GLN A 244 7.36 -52.66 -28.65
C GLN A 244 6.89 -51.51 -27.75
N ILE A 245 6.37 -50.43 -28.34
CA ILE A 245 5.78 -49.29 -27.62
C ILE A 245 4.52 -49.73 -26.84
N ARG A 246 3.68 -50.60 -27.41
CA ARG A 246 2.52 -51.19 -26.72
C ARG A 246 2.94 -52.02 -25.50
N GLU A 247 3.96 -52.86 -25.62
CA GLU A 247 4.43 -53.67 -24.52
C GLU A 247 5.10 -52.83 -23.42
N TRP A 248 5.87 -51.82 -23.81
CA TRP A 248 6.42 -50.82 -22.91
C TRP A 248 5.32 -50.11 -22.12
N PHE A 249 4.27 -49.64 -22.80
CA PHE A 249 3.14 -48.97 -22.14
C PHE A 249 2.48 -49.89 -21.10
N LYS A 250 2.13 -51.13 -21.46
CA LYS A 250 1.53 -52.11 -20.54
C LYS A 250 2.42 -52.38 -19.32
N SER A 251 3.73 -52.57 -19.54
CA SER A 251 4.71 -52.80 -18.47
C SER A 251 4.79 -51.62 -17.50
N HIS A 252 4.88 -50.39 -18.02
CA HIS A 252 4.96 -49.18 -17.19
C HIS A 252 3.63 -48.83 -16.50
N VAL A 253 2.48 -49.12 -17.12
CA VAL A 253 1.16 -49.06 -16.45
C VAL A 253 1.13 -50.02 -15.27
N LYS A 254 1.48 -51.30 -15.48
CA LYS A 254 1.50 -52.32 -14.43
C LYS A 254 2.42 -51.97 -13.27
N ARG A 255 3.57 -51.36 -13.55
CA ARG A 255 4.56 -50.92 -12.55
C ARG A 255 4.29 -49.54 -11.96
N ARG A 256 3.26 -48.83 -12.42
CA ARG A 256 2.96 -47.43 -12.06
C ARG A 256 4.10 -46.42 -12.30
N THR A 257 4.95 -46.67 -13.28
CA THR A 257 6.15 -45.84 -13.57
C THR A 257 6.01 -44.92 -14.78
N LEU A 258 4.82 -44.81 -15.40
CA LEU A 258 4.60 -43.85 -16.48
C LEU A 258 4.59 -42.43 -15.91
N GLN A 259 5.41 -41.57 -16.50
CA GLN A 259 5.37 -40.15 -16.23
C GLN A 259 4.18 -39.52 -16.96
N MET A 260 3.41 -38.72 -16.23
CA MET A 260 2.20 -38.07 -16.72
C MET A 260 2.41 -36.56 -16.78
N ARG A 261 1.89 -35.92 -17.83
CA ARG A 261 1.79 -34.46 -17.94
C ARG A 261 0.32 -34.08 -18.02
N GLY A 262 -0.31 -33.90 -16.85
CA GLY A 262 -1.76 -33.78 -16.74
C GLY A 262 -2.43 -35.14 -16.98
N PRO A 263 -3.56 -35.22 -17.70
CA PRO A 263 -4.23 -36.49 -17.99
C PRO A 263 -3.55 -37.29 -19.11
N LYS A 264 -2.46 -36.78 -19.69
CA LYS A 264 -1.79 -37.38 -20.85
C LYS A 264 -0.42 -37.91 -20.49
N ILE A 265 0.01 -38.97 -21.17
CA ILE A 265 1.35 -39.53 -21.05
C ILE A 265 2.42 -38.49 -21.42
N GLU A 266 3.51 -38.42 -20.64
CA GLU A 266 4.64 -37.57 -20.98
C GLU A 266 5.46 -38.20 -22.12
N LEU A 267 5.32 -37.60 -23.30
CA LEU A 267 5.92 -38.14 -24.54
C LEU A 267 7.45 -38.10 -24.58
N LYS A 268 8.12 -37.39 -23.67
CA LYS A 268 9.59 -37.34 -23.62
C LYS A 268 10.21 -38.69 -23.26
N ALA A 269 9.60 -39.43 -22.33
CA ALA A 269 10.08 -40.75 -21.94
C ALA A 269 9.97 -41.73 -23.11
N LEU A 270 8.83 -41.75 -23.79
CA LEU A 270 8.59 -42.56 -25.00
C LEU A 270 9.58 -42.19 -26.13
N GLN A 271 9.79 -40.89 -26.37
CA GLN A 271 10.74 -40.42 -27.40
C GLN A 271 12.18 -40.86 -27.10
N LYS A 272 12.58 -40.82 -25.82
CA LYS A 272 13.91 -41.23 -25.37
C LYS A 272 14.10 -42.75 -25.49
N ASP A 273 13.19 -43.54 -24.94
CA ASP A 273 13.31 -45.00 -24.87
C ASP A 273 13.31 -45.66 -26.26
N PHE A 274 12.58 -45.06 -27.21
CA PHE A 274 12.51 -45.58 -28.58
C PHE A 274 13.35 -44.81 -29.59
N SER A 275 14.13 -43.80 -29.17
CA SER A 275 14.91 -42.93 -30.06
C SER A 275 14.08 -42.37 -31.23
N ILE A 276 12.89 -41.82 -30.90
CA ILE A 276 11.96 -41.21 -31.86
C ILE A 276 12.03 -39.70 -31.71
N SER A 277 12.49 -39.00 -32.74
CA SER A 277 12.47 -37.53 -32.75
C SER A 277 11.04 -37.00 -32.79
N LYS A 278 10.83 -35.74 -32.34
CA LYS A 278 9.52 -35.07 -32.43
C LYS A 278 8.96 -35.09 -33.86
N ARG A 279 9.79 -34.81 -34.87
CA ARG A 279 9.39 -34.80 -36.28
C ARG A 279 8.95 -36.20 -36.77
N GLN A 280 9.65 -37.25 -36.35
CA GLN A 280 9.28 -38.63 -36.68
C GLN A 280 7.98 -39.08 -36.02
N ARG A 281 7.70 -38.62 -34.80
CA ARG A 281 6.43 -38.86 -34.11
C ARG A 281 5.29 -38.14 -34.82
N ASP A 282 5.45 -36.83 -35.05
CA ASP A 282 4.41 -35.97 -35.62
C ASP A 282 4.09 -36.34 -37.07
N GLY A 283 5.04 -36.94 -37.80
CA GLY A 283 4.85 -37.45 -39.16
C GLY A 283 4.32 -38.89 -39.25
N CYS A 284 3.99 -39.55 -38.13
CA CYS A 284 3.58 -40.95 -38.08
C CYS A 284 2.19 -41.10 -37.45
N GLN A 285 1.13 -41.08 -38.27
CA GLN A 285 -0.26 -41.09 -37.79
C GLN A 285 -0.58 -42.29 -36.90
N ALA A 286 -0.14 -43.50 -37.27
CA ALA A 286 -0.38 -44.71 -36.47
C ALA A 286 0.23 -44.64 -35.05
N LEU A 287 1.29 -43.86 -34.85
CA LEU A 287 1.86 -43.64 -33.52
C LEU A 287 1.07 -42.59 -32.73
N LEU A 288 0.52 -41.57 -33.41
CA LEU A 288 -0.37 -40.59 -32.77
C LEU A 288 -1.67 -41.25 -32.31
N ASP A 289 -2.28 -42.08 -33.16
CA ASP A 289 -3.48 -42.85 -32.83
C ASP A 289 -3.22 -43.78 -31.63
N LEU A 290 -2.04 -44.40 -31.58
CA LEU A 290 -1.62 -45.22 -30.44
C LEU A 290 -1.47 -44.41 -29.15
N ILE A 291 -0.88 -43.21 -29.22
CA ILE A 291 -0.73 -42.32 -28.07
C ILE A 291 -2.11 -41.89 -27.55
N ASP A 292 -3.06 -41.62 -28.45
CA ASP A 292 -4.43 -41.28 -28.08
C ASP A 292 -5.15 -42.47 -27.45
N GLU A 293 -4.97 -43.69 -27.98
CA GLU A 293 -5.44 -44.93 -27.37
C GLU A 293 -4.88 -45.09 -25.94
N PHE A 294 -3.58 -44.86 -25.73
CA PHE A 294 -2.98 -44.88 -24.40
C PHE A 294 -3.59 -43.84 -23.46
N ASN A 295 -3.80 -42.61 -23.93
CA ASN A 295 -4.41 -41.57 -23.10
C ASN A 295 -5.86 -41.94 -22.71
N ILE A 296 -6.65 -42.50 -23.64
CA ILE A 296 -8.00 -43.00 -23.37
C ILE A 296 -7.96 -44.14 -22.35
N GLU A 297 -7.03 -45.08 -22.49
CA GLU A 297 -6.89 -46.20 -21.57
C GLU A 297 -6.46 -45.73 -20.16
N LEU A 298 -5.51 -44.80 -20.07
CA LEU A 298 -5.06 -44.19 -18.81
C LEU A 298 -6.20 -43.43 -18.10
N ASP A 299 -7.01 -42.69 -18.85
CA ASP A 299 -8.18 -41.99 -18.32
C ASP A 299 -9.24 -42.98 -17.81
N ARG A 300 -9.55 -44.02 -18.61
CA ARG A 300 -10.51 -45.07 -18.24
C ARG A 300 -10.13 -45.80 -16.96
N ILE A 301 -8.85 -46.12 -16.76
CA ILE A 301 -8.37 -46.81 -15.55
C ILE A 301 -8.06 -45.86 -14.39
N GLY A 302 -8.24 -44.54 -14.57
CA GLY A 302 -7.90 -43.53 -13.57
C GLY A 302 -6.43 -43.60 -13.16
N TYR A 303 -5.52 -43.77 -14.13
CA TYR A 303 -4.11 -43.99 -13.82
C TYR A 303 -3.48 -42.78 -13.14
N VAL A 304 -2.85 -43.03 -11.99
CA VAL A 304 -2.01 -42.06 -11.27
C VAL A 304 -0.60 -42.65 -11.15
N GLY A 305 0.41 -41.88 -11.55
CA GLY A 305 1.81 -42.30 -11.44
C GLY A 305 2.22 -42.57 -9.98
N ASP A 306 3.24 -43.40 -9.75
CA ASP A 306 3.63 -43.85 -8.40
C ASP A 306 3.90 -42.70 -7.41
N GLU A 307 4.56 -41.63 -7.86
CA GLU A 307 4.79 -40.45 -7.01
C GLU A 307 3.48 -39.73 -6.63
N ASP A 308 2.63 -39.48 -7.61
CA ASP A 308 1.33 -38.82 -7.39
C ASP A 308 0.40 -39.69 -6.55
N HIS A 309 0.46 -41.02 -6.70
CA HIS A 309 -0.32 -41.96 -5.90
C HIS A 309 0.15 -41.99 -4.44
N LYS A 310 1.46 -41.94 -4.19
CA LYS A 310 2.00 -41.79 -2.84
C LYS A 310 1.55 -40.49 -2.19
N ILE A 311 1.55 -39.38 -2.96
CA ILE A 311 1.05 -38.08 -2.50
C ILE A 311 -0.46 -38.16 -2.23
N GLU A 312 -1.23 -38.86 -3.07
CA GLU A 312 -2.67 -39.01 -2.92
C GLU A 312 -3.02 -39.81 -1.67
N MET A 313 -2.35 -40.93 -1.43
CA MET A 313 -2.52 -41.72 -0.21
C MET A 313 -2.10 -40.94 1.04
N ALA A 314 -1.00 -40.19 0.97
CA ALA A 314 -0.59 -39.30 2.06
C ALA A 314 -1.61 -38.17 2.30
N LEU A 315 -2.22 -37.64 1.24
CA LEU A 315 -3.27 -36.63 1.30
C LEU A 315 -4.52 -37.19 1.98
N ILE A 316 -5.05 -38.32 1.52
CA ILE A 316 -6.25 -38.96 2.09
C ILE A 316 -6.05 -39.23 3.60
N ASN A 317 -4.87 -39.71 4.00
CA ASN A 317 -4.56 -39.95 5.41
C ASN A 317 -4.41 -38.67 6.25
N ALA A 318 -3.98 -37.56 5.63
CA ALA A 318 -3.77 -36.29 6.32
C ALA A 318 -5.04 -35.43 6.42
N LEU A 319 -5.97 -35.56 5.47
CA LEU A 319 -7.19 -34.74 5.39
C LEU A 319 -8.03 -34.71 6.68
N PRO A 320 -8.30 -35.84 7.38
CA PRO A 320 -9.08 -35.82 8.62
C PRO A 320 -8.46 -35.01 9.77
N LYS A 321 -7.14 -34.77 9.72
CA LYS A 321 -6.38 -34.01 10.74
C LYS A 321 -5.87 -32.67 10.20
N ALA A 322 -6.35 -32.26 9.03
CA ALA A 322 -5.85 -31.06 8.38
C ALA A 322 -6.22 -29.81 9.17
N SER A 323 -5.28 -28.87 9.25
CA SER A 323 -5.55 -27.55 9.83
C SER A 323 -6.49 -26.77 8.92
N LEU A 324 -7.41 -26.00 9.51
CA LEU A 324 -8.30 -25.13 8.76
C LEU A 324 -7.67 -23.76 8.54
N LEU A 325 -8.06 -23.10 7.45
CA LEU A 325 -7.79 -21.68 7.27
C LEU A 325 -8.42 -20.88 8.41
N ARG A 326 -7.97 -19.64 8.57
CA ARG A 326 -8.57 -18.71 9.54
C ARG A 326 -10.09 -18.60 9.36
N ASN A 327 -10.61 -18.87 8.16
CA ASN A 327 -12.05 -18.85 7.90
C ASN A 327 -12.87 -19.93 8.60
N GLY A 328 -12.23 -21.00 9.10
CA GLY A 328 -12.89 -22.10 9.81
C GLY A 328 -13.77 -23.00 8.93
N ILE A 329 -13.81 -22.77 7.61
CA ILE A 329 -14.59 -23.57 6.66
C ILE A 329 -13.68 -24.41 5.77
N ALA A 330 -12.65 -23.79 5.20
CA ALA A 330 -11.79 -24.46 4.23
C ALA A 330 -10.50 -24.93 4.88
N ILE A 331 -9.97 -26.05 4.40
CA ILE A 331 -8.70 -26.63 4.79
C ILE A 331 -7.55 -25.72 4.36
N ASP A 332 -6.58 -25.53 5.26
CA ASP A 332 -5.35 -24.80 4.97
C ASP A 332 -4.44 -25.65 4.07
N ARG A 333 -4.60 -25.43 2.76
CA ARG A 333 -3.82 -26.07 1.69
C ARG A 333 -2.31 -25.85 1.83
N GLU A 334 -1.86 -24.80 2.51
CA GLU A 334 -0.43 -24.52 2.70
C GLU A 334 0.15 -25.26 3.92
N ALA A 335 -0.60 -25.35 5.00
CA ALA A 335 -0.27 -26.24 6.12
C ALA A 335 -0.27 -27.71 5.67
N LEU A 336 -1.29 -28.12 4.91
CA LEU A 336 -1.43 -29.48 4.39
C LEU A 336 -0.27 -29.88 3.46
N ALA A 337 0.18 -28.96 2.60
CA ALA A 337 1.31 -29.19 1.69
C ALA A 337 2.62 -29.40 2.45
N ARG A 338 2.85 -28.66 3.55
CA ARG A 338 4.00 -28.84 4.42
C ARG A 338 3.97 -30.20 5.14
N THR A 339 2.81 -30.63 5.62
CA THR A 339 2.63 -31.94 6.27
C THR A 339 2.95 -33.09 5.31
N ILE A 340 2.50 -33.00 4.06
CA ILE A 340 2.68 -34.04 3.03
C ILE A 340 4.04 -33.92 2.31
N LYS A 341 4.79 -32.83 2.56
CA LYS A 341 6.07 -32.51 1.92
C LYS A 341 5.97 -32.37 0.39
N CYS A 342 4.93 -31.68 -0.09
CA CYS A 342 4.72 -31.44 -1.51
C CYS A 342 4.48 -29.95 -1.82
N LYS A 343 4.45 -29.57 -3.10
CA LYS A 343 4.15 -28.19 -3.51
C LYS A 343 2.64 -27.95 -3.49
N LYS A 344 2.20 -26.81 -2.93
CA LYS A 344 0.79 -26.38 -2.89
C LYS A 344 0.09 -26.41 -4.26
N SER A 345 0.83 -26.14 -5.35
CA SER A 345 0.29 -26.17 -6.72
C SER A 345 -0.22 -27.55 -7.15
N ILE A 346 0.21 -28.63 -6.50
CA ILE A 346 -0.25 -30.01 -6.78
C ILE A 346 -1.72 -30.17 -6.40
N PHE A 347 -2.17 -29.54 -5.31
CA PHE A 347 -3.55 -29.59 -4.83
C PHE A 347 -4.58 -28.92 -5.74
N MET A 348 -4.14 -28.17 -6.75
CA MET A 348 -5.03 -27.58 -7.75
C MET A 348 -5.35 -28.53 -8.90
N ARG A 349 -4.71 -29.71 -8.94
CA ARG A 349 -4.85 -30.71 -10.01
C ARG A 349 -5.78 -31.85 -9.57
N SER A 350 -6.43 -32.49 -10.53
CA SER A 350 -7.13 -33.76 -10.29
C SER A 350 -6.09 -34.88 -10.07
N PRO A 351 -6.33 -35.86 -9.16
CA PRO A 351 -7.50 -36.04 -8.30
C PRO A 351 -7.45 -35.28 -6.96
N PHE A 352 -6.30 -34.73 -6.58
CA PHE A 352 -6.08 -34.07 -5.27
C PHE A 352 -7.10 -32.98 -4.94
N LYS A 353 -7.46 -32.16 -5.94
CA LYS A 353 -8.46 -31.11 -5.81
C LYS A 353 -9.81 -31.67 -5.38
N GLN A 354 -10.23 -32.80 -5.97
CA GLN A 354 -11.53 -33.42 -5.67
C GLN A 354 -11.56 -33.94 -4.23
N HIS A 355 -10.49 -34.56 -3.75
CA HIS A 355 -10.39 -35.01 -2.35
C HIS A 355 -10.45 -33.84 -1.36
N ILE A 356 -9.77 -32.73 -1.65
CA ILE A 356 -9.78 -31.54 -0.79
C ILE A 356 -11.14 -30.85 -0.83
N ASP A 357 -11.72 -30.65 -2.02
CA ASP A 357 -13.01 -29.98 -2.16
C ASP A 357 -14.13 -30.84 -1.51
N ALA A 358 -14.10 -32.18 -1.66
CA ALA A 358 -15.01 -33.08 -0.96
C ALA A 358 -14.83 -33.03 0.57
N ALA A 359 -13.60 -32.90 1.06
CA ALA A 359 -13.32 -32.73 2.48
C ALA A 359 -13.79 -31.36 3.01
N ASP A 360 -13.60 -30.28 2.23
CA ASP A 360 -14.12 -28.95 2.54
C ASP A 360 -15.66 -28.98 2.64
N GLU A 361 -16.34 -29.66 1.70
CA GLU A 361 -17.80 -29.85 1.69
C GLU A 361 -18.28 -30.69 2.87
N ALA A 362 -17.62 -31.82 3.16
CA ALA A 362 -17.97 -32.69 4.29
C ALA A 362 -17.80 -31.95 5.63
N HIS A 363 -16.71 -31.19 5.79
CA HIS A 363 -16.50 -30.36 6.98
C HIS A 363 -17.55 -29.27 7.09
N LEU A 364 -17.87 -28.56 6.00
CA LEU A 364 -18.92 -27.55 5.97
C LEU A 364 -20.29 -28.12 6.36
N ALA A 365 -20.65 -29.30 5.85
CA ALA A 365 -21.89 -30.00 6.19
C ALA A 365 -21.92 -30.38 7.68
N MET A 366 -20.80 -30.87 8.22
CA MET A 366 -20.65 -31.18 9.64
C MET A 366 -20.83 -29.92 10.50
N ILE A 367 -20.11 -28.83 10.24
CA ILE A 367 -20.17 -27.62 11.08
C ILE A 367 -21.48 -26.85 10.92
N SER A 368 -22.17 -26.98 9.79
CA SER A 368 -23.47 -26.32 9.57
C SER A 368 -24.56 -26.88 10.50
N ASN A 369 -24.43 -28.15 10.89
CA ASN A 369 -25.35 -28.83 11.79
C ASN A 369 -24.79 -28.96 13.23
N HIS A 370 -23.56 -28.53 13.48
CA HIS A 370 -22.92 -28.68 14.79
C HIS A 370 -23.36 -27.57 15.76
N PRO A 371 -23.94 -27.88 16.93
CA PRO A 371 -24.55 -26.89 17.81
C PRO A 371 -23.56 -25.95 18.52
N ALA A 372 -22.29 -26.36 18.68
CA ALA A 372 -21.19 -25.49 19.14
C ALA A 372 -20.49 -24.65 18.03
N TRP A 373 -21.05 -24.61 16.82
CA TRP A 373 -20.53 -23.81 15.70
C TRP A 373 -21.56 -22.81 15.20
N VAL A 374 -21.06 -21.67 14.71
CA VAL A 374 -21.88 -20.69 13.99
C VAL A 374 -21.31 -20.48 12.59
N CYS A 375 -22.14 -20.75 11.57
CA CYS A 375 -21.76 -20.64 10.17
C CYS A 375 -22.44 -19.43 9.51
N PHE A 376 -21.63 -18.57 8.90
CA PHE A 376 -22.02 -17.46 8.04
C PHE A 376 -21.52 -17.72 6.62
N PRO A 377 -22.05 -17.03 5.59
CA PRO A 377 -21.48 -17.10 4.24
C PRO A 377 -19.97 -16.85 4.25
N GLY A 378 -19.20 -17.88 3.86
CA GLY A 378 -17.73 -17.84 3.81
C GLY A 378 -16.98 -17.88 5.15
N ARG A 379 -17.66 -18.11 6.30
CA ARG A 379 -16.99 -18.17 7.62
C ARG A 379 -17.67 -19.10 8.64
N GLY A 380 -16.90 -19.98 9.26
CA GLY A 380 -17.28 -20.80 10.41
C GLY A 380 -16.60 -20.31 11.69
N ILE A 381 -17.35 -20.23 12.79
CA ILE A 381 -16.85 -19.80 14.10
C ILE A 381 -17.05 -20.93 15.10
N ASN A 382 -15.94 -21.46 15.61
CA ASN A 382 -15.94 -22.52 16.61
C ASN A 382 -15.99 -21.97 18.05
N PHE A 383 -17.03 -22.34 18.79
CA PHE A 383 -17.22 -22.06 20.22
C PHE A 383 -16.96 -23.26 21.14
N GLU A 384 -16.68 -24.46 20.60
CA GLU A 384 -16.27 -25.66 21.35
C GLU A 384 -15.11 -25.43 22.34
N PRO A 385 -14.12 -24.55 22.09
CA PRO A 385 -13.11 -24.24 23.09
C PRO A 385 -13.66 -23.63 24.40
N LEU A 386 -14.93 -23.21 24.45
CA LEU A 386 -15.60 -22.82 25.69
C LEU A 386 -16.01 -24.04 26.53
N MET A 387 -16.37 -25.15 25.90
CA MET A 387 -16.66 -26.41 26.62
C MET A 387 -15.39 -26.92 27.31
N LYS A 388 -14.24 -26.84 26.63
CA LYS A 388 -12.92 -27.12 27.24
C LYS A 388 -12.54 -26.16 28.36
N ALA A 389 -13.13 -24.96 28.39
CA ALA A 389 -12.95 -24.00 29.48
C ALA A 389 -13.90 -24.26 30.66
N GLY A 390 -14.76 -25.29 30.59
CA GLY A 390 -15.65 -25.71 31.67
C GLY A 390 -17.13 -25.30 31.49
N TRP A 391 -17.48 -24.61 30.40
CA TRP A 391 -18.88 -24.28 30.12
C TRP A 391 -19.66 -25.54 29.69
N SER A 392 -20.91 -25.67 30.14
CA SER A 392 -21.81 -26.75 29.77
C SER A 392 -22.20 -26.63 28.30
N GLU A 393 -22.44 -27.78 27.66
CA GLU A 393 -22.85 -27.83 26.25
C GLU A 393 -24.10 -26.97 26.01
N GLU A 394 -25.05 -27.03 26.94
CA GLU A 394 -26.30 -26.27 26.89
C GLU A 394 -26.07 -24.76 26.81
N ILE A 395 -25.16 -24.20 27.62
CA ILE A 395 -24.84 -22.77 27.59
C ILE A 395 -24.11 -22.41 26.29
N VAL A 396 -23.18 -23.25 25.83
CA VAL A 396 -22.45 -23.00 24.57
C VAL A 396 -23.41 -23.01 23.37
N HIS A 397 -24.38 -23.93 23.33
CA HIS A 397 -25.39 -23.98 22.28
C HIS A 397 -26.25 -22.70 22.25
N ARG A 398 -26.68 -22.21 23.42
CA ARG A 398 -27.44 -20.95 23.51
C ARG A 398 -26.60 -19.74 23.11
N VAL A 399 -25.32 -19.71 23.49
CA VAL A 399 -24.39 -18.67 23.04
C VAL A 399 -24.25 -18.67 21.52
N CYS A 400 -24.14 -19.84 20.88
CA CYS A 400 -24.12 -19.95 19.43
C CYS A 400 -25.41 -19.43 18.78
N ALA A 401 -26.58 -19.84 19.30
CA ALA A 401 -27.88 -19.38 18.82
C ALA A 401 -28.03 -17.86 18.96
N ALA A 402 -27.83 -17.33 20.17
CA ALA A 402 -27.84 -15.90 20.45
C ALA A 402 -26.88 -15.11 19.56
N PHE A 403 -25.67 -15.63 19.34
CA PHE A 403 -24.68 -14.98 18.50
C PHE A 403 -25.08 -14.97 17.03
N LYS A 404 -25.67 -16.06 16.53
CA LYS A 404 -26.21 -16.14 15.17
C LYS A 404 -27.33 -15.12 15.01
N ASP A 405 -28.34 -15.16 15.88
CA ASP A 405 -29.57 -14.37 15.70
C ASP A 405 -29.35 -12.86 15.86
N ASN A 406 -28.49 -12.44 16.79
CA ASN A 406 -28.29 -11.02 17.10
C ASN A 406 -27.21 -10.32 16.27
N PHE A 407 -26.31 -11.07 15.61
CA PHE A 407 -25.17 -10.47 14.91
C PHE A 407 -25.13 -10.73 13.40
N VAL A 408 -26.09 -11.44 12.79
CA VAL A 408 -26.18 -11.66 11.32
C VAL A 408 -26.06 -10.35 10.53
N GLY A 409 -26.74 -9.28 10.93
CA GLY A 409 -26.73 -7.99 10.20
C GLY A 409 -25.46 -7.15 10.32
N GLN A 410 -24.48 -7.53 11.14
CA GLN A 410 -23.24 -6.75 11.30
C GLN A 410 -22.23 -7.03 10.18
N PRO A 411 -21.34 -6.07 9.82
CA PRO A 411 -20.27 -6.31 8.85
C PRO A 411 -19.35 -7.46 9.27
N ALA A 412 -18.87 -8.26 8.32
CA ALA A 412 -18.10 -9.49 8.58
C ALA A 412 -16.90 -9.28 9.53
N GLN A 413 -16.16 -8.17 9.37
CA GLN A 413 -15.03 -7.81 10.25
C GLN A 413 -15.47 -7.49 11.68
N LYS A 414 -16.64 -6.87 11.86
CA LYS A 414 -17.18 -6.57 13.19
C LYS A 414 -17.70 -7.83 13.86
N ARG A 415 -18.41 -8.71 13.12
CA ARG A 415 -18.82 -10.05 13.61
C ARG A 415 -17.62 -10.85 14.11
N MET A 416 -16.52 -10.87 13.35
CA MET A 416 -15.31 -11.59 13.75
C MET A 416 -14.70 -11.07 15.05
N ARG A 417 -14.62 -9.74 15.20
CA ARG A 417 -14.16 -9.13 16.45
C ARG A 417 -15.07 -9.50 17.62
N LEU A 418 -16.39 -9.41 17.43
CA LEU A 418 -17.36 -9.78 18.46
C LEU A 418 -17.28 -11.26 18.85
N ALA A 419 -17.09 -12.18 17.90
CA ALA A 419 -16.92 -13.60 18.21
C ALA A 419 -15.66 -13.88 19.05
N VAL A 420 -14.56 -13.17 18.77
CA VAL A 420 -13.34 -13.23 19.58
C VAL A 420 -13.61 -12.68 20.99
N ASP A 421 -14.29 -11.54 21.08
CA ASP A 421 -14.63 -10.91 22.36
C ASP A 421 -15.60 -11.76 23.19
N VAL A 422 -16.59 -12.44 22.57
CA VAL A 422 -17.48 -13.42 23.22
C VAL A 422 -16.67 -14.56 23.80
N ARG A 423 -15.76 -15.16 23.03
CA ARG A 423 -14.90 -16.23 23.56
C ARG A 423 -14.00 -15.73 24.68
N GLN A 424 -13.53 -14.49 24.61
CA GLN A 424 -12.65 -13.91 25.61
C GLN A 424 -13.39 -13.62 26.92
N ILE A 425 -14.58 -13.03 26.88
CA ILE A 425 -15.37 -12.73 28.08
C ILE A 425 -15.82 -14.02 28.78
N MET A 426 -16.29 -15.01 28.02
CA MET A 426 -16.69 -16.32 28.54
C MET A 426 -15.51 -17.09 29.16
N ARG A 427 -14.33 -17.06 28.53
CA ARG A 427 -13.11 -17.66 29.12
C ARG A 427 -12.66 -16.95 30.38
N LYS A 428 -12.73 -15.62 30.42
CA LYS A 428 -12.39 -14.85 31.64
C LYS A 428 -13.31 -15.23 32.80
N LEU A 429 -14.62 -15.34 32.56
CA LEU A 429 -15.58 -15.79 33.56
C LEU A 429 -15.25 -17.20 34.08
N ALA A 430 -14.79 -18.11 33.21
CA ALA A 430 -14.41 -19.46 33.64
C ALA A 430 -13.04 -19.56 34.35
N ALA A 431 -12.09 -18.65 34.04
CA ALA A 431 -10.70 -18.78 34.48
C ALA A 431 -10.32 -17.88 35.68
N ILE A 432 -11.01 -16.77 35.91
CA ILE A 432 -10.64 -15.83 36.98
C ILE A 432 -11.00 -16.45 38.35
N GLY A 433 -9.99 -16.56 39.22
CA GLY A 433 -10.11 -17.16 40.54
C GLY A 433 -10.71 -16.28 41.64
N SER A 434 -11.39 -15.16 41.31
CA SER A 434 -12.06 -14.36 42.34
C SER A 434 -13.35 -15.05 42.79
N ARG A 435 -13.77 -14.84 44.05
CA ARG A 435 -14.97 -15.48 44.61
C ARG A 435 -16.22 -15.14 43.81
N CYS A 436 -16.44 -13.87 43.50
CA CYS A 436 -17.61 -13.40 42.74
C CYS A 436 -17.64 -13.97 41.31
N VAL A 437 -16.49 -14.04 40.62
CA VAL A 437 -16.43 -14.61 39.26
C VAL A 437 -16.67 -16.12 39.27
N ARG A 438 -16.11 -16.86 40.23
CA ARG A 438 -16.40 -18.30 40.39
C ARG A 438 -17.87 -18.57 40.67
N MET A 439 -18.50 -17.79 41.55
CA MET A 439 -19.92 -17.90 41.83
C MET A 439 -20.75 -17.58 40.60
N ALA A 440 -20.39 -16.54 39.84
CA ALA A 440 -21.08 -16.19 38.60
C ALA A 440 -20.95 -17.26 37.52
N PHE A 441 -19.74 -17.79 37.31
CA PHE A 441 -19.53 -18.89 36.40
C PHE A 441 -20.35 -20.12 36.80
N ALA A 442 -20.29 -20.56 38.07
CA ALA A 442 -21.05 -21.71 38.54
C ALA A 442 -22.56 -21.51 38.37
N ALA A 443 -23.09 -20.35 38.78
CA ALA A 443 -24.51 -20.04 38.70
C ALA A 443 -25.00 -19.99 37.24
N ILE A 444 -24.29 -19.31 36.34
CA ILE A 444 -24.66 -19.27 34.92
C ILE A 444 -24.56 -20.67 34.30
N ASN A 445 -23.50 -21.41 34.61
CA ASN A 445 -23.24 -22.71 34.01
C ASN A 445 -24.25 -23.79 34.44
N ARG A 446 -24.78 -23.68 35.67
CA ARG A 446 -25.82 -24.56 36.24
C ARG A 446 -27.25 -23.99 36.14
N ARG A 447 -27.38 -22.76 35.62
CA ARG A 447 -28.64 -21.99 35.59
C ARG A 447 -29.28 -21.74 36.96
N GLU A 448 -28.44 -21.56 37.97
CA GLU A 448 -28.86 -21.15 39.30
C GLU A 448 -28.98 -19.62 39.38
N ALA A 449 -29.77 -19.14 40.36
CA ALA A 449 -29.87 -17.71 40.62
C ALA A 449 -28.55 -17.17 41.21
N ILE A 450 -28.16 -15.97 40.78
CA ILE A 450 -27.03 -15.22 41.35
C ILE A 450 -27.53 -13.88 41.89
N SER A 451 -26.96 -13.42 43.01
CA SER A 451 -27.23 -12.09 43.51
C SER A 451 -26.73 -11.03 42.51
N ASP A 452 -27.47 -9.93 42.36
CA ASP A 452 -27.06 -8.82 41.47
C ASP A 452 -25.73 -8.21 41.93
N ASN A 453 -25.44 -8.20 43.24
CA ASN A 453 -24.16 -7.73 43.77
C ASN A 453 -22.98 -8.62 43.33
N ASP A 454 -23.12 -9.94 43.40
CA ASP A 454 -22.06 -10.87 42.96
C ASP A 454 -21.86 -10.80 41.44
N TRP A 455 -22.94 -10.64 40.68
CA TRP A 455 -22.84 -10.49 39.23
C TRP A 455 -22.16 -9.18 38.82
N ARG A 456 -22.49 -8.08 39.50
CA ARG A 456 -21.83 -6.77 39.31
C ARG A 456 -20.33 -6.86 39.60
N ALA A 457 -19.97 -7.43 40.75
CA ALA A 457 -18.57 -7.61 41.13
C ALA A 457 -17.81 -8.52 40.14
N ALA A 458 -18.46 -9.56 39.61
CA ALA A 458 -17.87 -10.42 38.60
C ALA A 458 -17.62 -9.67 37.27
N LEU A 459 -18.56 -8.84 36.83
CA LEU A 459 -18.40 -8.02 35.62
C LEU A 459 -17.25 -7.01 35.76
N ASP A 460 -17.13 -6.37 36.92
CA ASP A 460 -16.04 -5.42 37.18
C ASP A 460 -14.67 -6.10 37.14
N GLU A 461 -14.55 -7.31 37.71
CA GLU A 461 -13.31 -8.09 37.65
C GLU A 461 -12.96 -8.58 36.24
N VAL A 462 -13.95 -9.05 35.47
CA VAL A 462 -13.76 -9.40 34.06
C VAL A 462 -13.35 -8.17 33.23
N GLY A 463 -13.86 -7.00 33.62
CA GLY A 463 -13.54 -5.69 33.09
C GLY A 463 -12.13 -5.20 33.39
N HIS A 464 -11.44 -5.78 34.36
CA HIS A 464 -10.09 -5.35 34.72
C HIS A 464 -9.10 -5.57 33.56
N GLY A 465 -8.27 -4.54 33.29
CA GLY A 465 -7.22 -4.56 32.26
C GLY A 465 -7.70 -4.51 30.80
N ILE A 466 -8.98 -4.20 30.51
CA ILE A 466 -9.46 -4.04 29.13
C ILE A 466 -9.47 -2.56 28.70
N ASN A 467 -9.43 -2.30 27.38
CA ASN A 467 -9.48 -0.94 26.83
C ASN A 467 -10.92 -0.51 26.47
N ARG A 468 -11.10 0.78 26.10
CA ARG A 468 -12.44 1.36 25.80
C ARG A 468 -13.19 0.63 24.70
N ALA A 469 -12.51 0.29 23.61
CA ALA A 469 -13.14 -0.43 22.50
C ALA A 469 -13.64 -1.81 22.95
N LYS A 470 -12.84 -2.53 23.74
CA LYS A 470 -13.24 -3.83 24.32
C LYS A 470 -14.38 -3.70 25.33
N ALA A 471 -14.36 -2.69 26.20
CA ALA A 471 -15.44 -2.46 27.15
C ALA A 471 -16.78 -2.21 26.45
N VAL A 472 -16.79 -1.43 25.36
CA VAL A 472 -18.00 -1.22 24.54
C VAL A 472 -18.50 -2.55 23.96
N ASN A 473 -17.62 -3.34 23.35
CA ASN A 473 -17.99 -4.64 22.79
C ASN A 473 -18.50 -5.61 23.86
N TYR A 474 -17.80 -5.71 25.00
CA TYR A 474 -18.19 -6.57 26.11
C TYR A 474 -19.56 -6.17 26.66
N ASN A 475 -19.82 -4.87 26.83
CA ASN A 475 -21.13 -4.39 27.27
C ASN A 475 -22.24 -4.66 26.24
N SER A 476 -21.95 -4.60 24.94
CA SER A 476 -22.89 -5.05 23.90
C SER A 476 -23.16 -6.56 23.95
N ILE A 477 -22.13 -7.37 24.21
CA ILE A 477 -22.27 -8.82 24.38
C ILE A 477 -23.09 -9.15 25.62
N VAL A 478 -22.78 -8.53 26.75
CA VAL A 478 -23.53 -8.70 28.02
C VAL A 478 -25.00 -8.35 27.80
N ALA A 479 -25.30 -7.19 27.21
CA ALA A 479 -26.69 -6.78 26.95
C ALA A 479 -27.43 -7.74 26.00
N CYS A 480 -26.72 -8.31 25.01
CA CYS A 480 -27.28 -9.33 24.13
C CYS A 480 -27.59 -10.62 24.90
N PHE A 481 -26.63 -11.12 25.68
CA PHE A 481 -26.80 -12.37 26.43
C PHE A 481 -27.77 -12.25 27.61
N GLU A 482 -27.98 -11.05 28.16
CA GLU A 482 -29.07 -10.76 29.10
C GLU A 482 -30.44 -10.92 28.44
N ARG A 483 -30.63 -10.35 27.24
CA ARG A 483 -31.89 -10.45 26.48
C ARG A 483 -32.22 -11.89 26.12
N GLU A 484 -31.19 -12.66 25.77
CA GLU A 484 -31.32 -14.08 25.45
C GLU A 484 -31.35 -14.98 26.69
N HIS A 485 -31.42 -14.42 27.90
CA HIS A 485 -31.45 -15.14 29.18
C HIS A 485 -30.29 -16.14 29.37
N ILE A 486 -29.12 -15.83 28.80
CA ILE A 486 -27.86 -16.54 29.04
C ILE A 486 -27.17 -15.94 30.25
N PHE A 487 -27.17 -14.61 30.37
CA PHE A 487 -26.66 -13.89 31.54
C PHE A 487 -27.79 -13.34 32.41
N PRO A 488 -27.56 -13.16 33.72
CA PRO A 488 -28.50 -12.50 34.60
C PRO A 488 -28.72 -11.04 34.17
N VAL A 489 -29.98 -10.59 34.17
CA VAL A 489 -30.34 -9.22 33.81
C VAL A 489 -29.80 -8.24 34.84
N THR A 490 -28.94 -7.30 34.43
CA THR A 490 -28.48 -6.21 35.29
C THR A 490 -28.49 -4.87 34.58
N LYS A 491 -28.64 -3.78 35.35
CA LYS A 491 -28.45 -2.40 34.86
C LYS A 491 -26.97 -2.01 34.85
N HIS A 492 -26.11 -2.80 35.50
CA HIS A 492 -24.68 -2.52 35.58
C HIS A 492 -23.98 -2.87 34.28
N ARG A 493 -22.94 -2.09 33.95
CA ARG A 493 -22.12 -2.29 32.77
C ARG A 493 -20.67 -2.16 33.19
N ILE A 494 -19.78 -2.85 32.50
CA ILE A 494 -18.34 -2.75 32.72
C ILE A 494 -17.94 -1.31 32.48
N LYS A 495 -17.64 -0.61 33.58
CA LYS A 495 -17.10 0.75 33.55
C LYS A 495 -15.60 0.62 33.60
N LEU A 496 -14.94 1.20 32.61
CA LEU A 496 -13.51 1.45 32.79
C LEU A 496 -13.36 2.48 33.90
N PRO A 497 -12.33 2.37 34.75
CA PRO A 497 -11.95 3.48 35.59
C PRO A 497 -11.86 4.70 34.66
N PRO A 498 -12.47 5.85 35.04
CA PRO A 498 -12.39 7.05 34.23
C PRO A 498 -10.92 7.20 33.87
N LYS A 499 -10.64 7.24 32.55
CA LYS A 499 -9.28 7.43 32.07
C LYS A 499 -8.76 8.60 32.89
N ARG A 500 -7.79 8.40 33.79
CA ARG A 500 -6.99 9.53 34.27
C ARG A 500 -6.61 10.20 32.97
N ARG A 501 -7.15 11.39 32.70
CA ARG A 501 -6.82 12.11 31.46
C ARG A 501 -5.32 12.08 31.46
N ASP A 502 -4.70 11.35 30.53
CA ASP A 502 -3.25 11.32 30.43
C ASP A 502 -2.87 12.80 30.37
N GLN A 503 -2.29 13.33 31.45
CA GLN A 503 -1.98 14.74 31.58
C GLN A 503 -0.97 15.18 30.52
N ASN A 504 -0.48 14.25 29.69
CA ASN A 504 0.33 14.45 28.50
C ASN A 504 -0.19 15.59 27.60
N GLY A 505 -1.50 15.81 27.52
CA GLY A 505 -2.06 16.91 26.71
C GLY A 505 -1.71 18.31 27.19
N ASN A 506 -1.32 18.44 28.47
CA ASN A 506 -0.94 19.71 29.08
C ASN A 506 0.55 19.74 29.42
N ARG A 507 1.40 18.84 28.93
CA ARG A 507 2.83 18.96 29.24
C ARG A 507 3.48 20.03 28.38
N THR A 508 4.40 20.80 28.93
CA THR A 508 5.29 21.66 28.12
C THR A 508 6.37 20.78 27.49
N VAL A 509 7.06 21.28 26.47
CA VAL A 509 8.19 20.58 25.84
C VAL A 509 9.28 20.33 26.86
N ALA A 510 9.45 21.19 27.88
CA ALA A 510 10.41 21.00 28.97
C ALA A 510 10.05 19.84 29.90
N GLU A 511 8.77 19.54 30.09
CA GLU A 511 8.28 18.48 30.99
C GLU A 511 8.22 17.08 30.35
N VAL A 512 8.57 16.96 29.07
CA VAL A 512 8.51 15.68 28.35
C VAL A 512 9.70 14.81 28.70
N LEU A 513 9.41 13.59 29.13
CA LEU A 513 10.40 12.57 29.46
C LEU A 513 10.77 11.75 28.22
N PRO A 514 12.03 11.30 28.08
CA PRO A 514 12.39 10.26 27.16
C PRO A 514 11.52 9.05 27.40
N ARG A 515 11.13 8.37 26.32
CA ARG A 515 10.53 7.05 26.49
C ARG A 515 11.65 6.12 26.96
N LEU A 516 11.68 5.82 28.26
CA LEU A 516 12.41 4.66 28.75
C LEU A 516 11.99 3.51 27.84
N GLY A 517 12.97 2.97 27.11
CA GLY A 517 12.75 1.73 26.37
C GLY A 517 12.14 0.72 27.33
N LYS A 518 11.49 -0.31 26.82
CA LYS A 518 11.26 -1.51 27.63
C LYS A 518 12.65 -2.05 27.99
N VAL A 519 13.18 -1.64 29.14
CA VAL A 519 14.56 -1.90 29.53
C VAL A 519 14.55 -3.03 30.55
N GLY A 520 15.10 -4.16 30.10
CA GLY A 520 15.77 -5.16 30.93
C GLY A 520 17.30 -4.99 30.88
N GLU A 521 17.81 -3.79 30.63
CA GLU A 521 19.25 -3.50 30.58
C GLU A 521 19.59 -2.27 31.43
N GLU A 522 20.06 -2.52 32.65
CA GLU A 522 20.71 -1.51 33.49
C GLU A 522 21.98 -0.99 32.79
N THR A 523 21.85 0.05 31.97
CA THR A 523 23.00 0.83 31.53
C THR A 523 23.52 1.68 32.70
N GLN A 524 24.79 1.47 33.03
CA GLN A 524 25.56 2.20 34.04
C GLN A 524 25.42 3.73 33.84
N ARG A 525 25.03 4.44 34.91
CA ARG A 525 24.94 5.89 34.93
C ARG A 525 26.36 6.50 34.81
N PRO A 526 26.60 7.48 33.92
CA PRO A 526 27.88 8.17 33.85
C PRO A 526 28.13 8.98 35.14
N GLU A 527 29.39 9.06 35.58
CA GLU A 527 29.78 9.91 36.71
C GLU A 527 29.72 11.40 36.34
N LEU A 528 29.06 12.16 37.23
CA LEU A 528 28.57 13.52 37.00
C LEU A 528 29.58 14.61 37.39
N SER A 529 29.56 15.75 36.67
CA SER A 529 30.26 16.98 37.06
C SER A 529 29.61 17.66 38.28
N SER A 530 30.38 18.42 39.08
CA SER A 530 29.91 19.01 40.35
C SER A 530 28.84 20.10 40.17
N LEU A 531 28.87 20.84 39.06
CA LEU A 531 27.97 21.95 38.78
C LEU A 531 26.57 21.48 38.30
N ALA A 532 26.52 20.46 37.45
CA ALA A 532 25.25 19.84 37.02
C ALA A 532 24.53 19.18 38.20
N LYS A 533 25.27 18.53 39.11
CA LYS A 533 24.75 18.03 40.39
C LYS A 533 24.13 19.14 41.24
N GLN A 534 24.80 20.30 41.38
CA GLN A 534 24.27 21.43 42.15
C GLN A 534 22.99 21.99 41.56
N TYR A 535 22.93 22.20 40.24
CA TYR A 535 21.77 22.77 39.57
C TYR A 535 20.54 21.86 39.60
N VAL A 536 20.75 20.57 39.34
CA VAL A 536 19.70 19.55 39.38
C VAL A 536 19.25 19.32 40.82
N SER A 537 20.17 19.34 41.79
CA SER A 537 19.81 19.28 43.22
C SER A 537 19.05 20.52 43.69
N PHE A 538 19.33 21.71 43.14
CA PHE A 538 18.64 22.95 43.45
C PHE A 538 17.24 23.00 42.83
N ALA A 539 17.09 22.64 41.55
CA ALA A 539 15.79 22.47 40.91
C ALA A 539 14.96 21.39 41.62
N ASN A 540 15.58 20.28 42.02
CA ASN A 540 14.94 19.22 42.81
C ASN A 540 14.51 19.71 44.21
N TRP A 541 15.39 20.44 44.90
CA TRP A 541 15.12 20.97 46.24
C TRP A 541 14.01 22.03 46.23
N VAL A 542 14.03 22.97 45.29
CA VAL A 542 13.00 24.01 45.12
C VAL A 542 11.64 23.42 44.74
N LEU A 543 11.61 22.40 43.88
CA LEU A 543 10.37 21.77 43.41
C LEU A 543 9.78 20.75 44.40
N LEU A 544 10.62 20.03 45.16
CA LEU A 544 10.17 19.03 46.15
C LEU A 544 9.83 19.64 47.52
N GLN A 545 10.53 20.68 47.99
CA GLN A 545 10.26 21.29 49.31
C GLN A 545 8.84 21.83 49.44
N LYS A 546 8.20 22.24 48.34
CA LYS A 546 6.82 22.77 48.34
C LYS A 546 5.72 21.79 47.92
N ALA A 547 6.07 20.62 47.38
CA ALA A 547 5.10 19.54 47.17
C ALA A 547 4.60 18.96 48.50
N ASN A 548 5.43 19.04 49.55
CA ASN A 548 5.11 18.58 50.90
C ASN A 548 4.22 19.53 51.72
N TRP A 549 3.82 20.70 51.19
CA TRP A 549 2.98 21.68 51.90
C TRP A 549 1.49 21.56 51.56
N VAL A 550 1.10 20.65 50.66
CA VAL A 550 -0.30 20.40 50.29
C VAL A 550 -0.66 18.98 50.72
N ASP A 551 -1.49 18.87 51.75
CA ASP A 551 -2.06 17.60 52.20
C ASP A 551 -2.84 16.95 51.05
N GLY A 552 -2.29 15.82 50.58
CA GLY A 552 -2.91 14.95 49.61
C GLY A 552 -2.78 15.43 48.17
N VAL A 553 -1.75 14.94 47.46
CA VAL A 553 -1.86 14.31 46.12
C VAL A 553 -0.47 13.97 45.56
N THR A 554 -0.31 12.69 45.22
CA THR A 554 0.66 12.04 44.32
C THR A 554 2.15 12.03 44.68
N GLU A 555 2.67 10.81 44.87
CA GLU A 555 4.08 10.46 44.61
C GLU A 555 4.50 10.99 43.23
N PHE A 556 5.32 12.03 43.25
CA PHE A 556 6.02 12.55 42.09
C PHE A 556 7.19 11.62 41.76
N ARG A 557 7.15 10.92 40.63
CA ARG A 557 8.34 10.24 40.06
C ARG A 557 9.22 11.30 39.38
N GLY A 558 9.93 12.09 40.19
CA GLY A 558 10.78 13.21 39.76
C GLY A 558 12.18 12.83 39.29
N ASP A 559 12.65 11.63 39.63
CA ASP A 559 14.05 11.24 39.43
C ASP A 559 14.45 11.21 37.94
N ASP A 560 13.53 10.85 37.04
CA ASP A 560 13.82 10.77 35.60
C ASP A 560 13.78 12.14 34.88
N PHE A 561 12.95 13.09 35.36
CA PHE A 561 12.94 14.48 34.84
C PHE A 561 14.27 15.16 35.14
N LEU A 562 14.78 14.92 36.33
CA LEU A 562 16.05 15.45 36.80
C LEU A 562 17.22 14.89 36.01
N VAL A 563 17.20 13.60 35.65
CA VAL A 563 18.23 12.98 34.79
C VAL A 563 18.25 13.59 33.37
N VAL A 564 17.10 13.99 32.84
CA VAL A 564 17.01 14.61 31.50
C VAL A 564 17.48 16.06 31.53
N LEU A 565 16.98 16.82 32.50
CA LEU A 565 17.42 18.18 32.78
C LEU A 565 18.93 18.20 33.02
N GLN A 566 19.44 17.22 33.77
CA GLN A 566 20.86 16.97 34.02
C GLN A 566 21.62 16.72 32.73
N SER A 567 21.16 15.81 31.86
CA SER A 567 21.84 15.51 30.60
C SER A 567 21.87 16.70 29.62
N GLU A 568 20.87 17.58 29.66
CA GLU A 568 20.84 18.79 28.83
C GLU A 568 21.71 19.91 29.41
N ILE A 569 21.72 20.05 30.73
CA ILE A 569 22.63 20.96 31.45
C ILE A 569 24.09 20.55 31.27
N GLU A 570 24.39 19.24 31.24
CA GLU A 570 25.73 18.72 30.98
C GLU A 570 26.21 18.98 29.56
N LYS A 571 25.29 19.07 28.60
CA LYS A 571 25.56 19.44 27.21
C LYS A 571 25.50 20.95 26.97
N TRP A 572 25.22 21.74 28.01
CA TRP A 572 25.09 23.18 27.90
C TRP A 572 26.44 23.83 27.59
N GLN A 573 26.50 24.60 26.51
CA GLN A 573 27.68 25.38 26.15
C GLN A 573 27.46 26.83 26.60
N GLY A 574 27.96 27.17 27.80
CA GLY A 574 27.85 28.52 28.38
C GLY A 574 27.75 28.51 29.91
N GLU A 575 27.68 29.69 30.53
CA GLU A 575 27.33 29.80 31.95
C GLU A 575 25.85 29.47 32.15
N LEU A 576 25.55 28.62 33.15
CA LEU A 576 24.18 28.31 33.53
C LEU A 576 23.54 29.54 34.21
N PRO A 577 22.29 29.88 33.88
CA PRO A 577 21.55 30.94 34.58
C PRO A 577 21.57 30.73 36.09
N LYS A 578 21.59 31.78 36.90
CA LYS A 578 21.53 31.60 38.36
C LYS A 578 20.10 31.30 38.84
N ASP A 579 19.10 31.64 38.04
CA ASP A 579 17.68 31.46 38.34
C ASP A 579 17.10 30.22 37.62
N PRO A 580 16.47 29.27 38.34
CA PRO A 580 15.84 28.09 37.75
C PRO A 580 14.69 28.42 36.80
N VAL A 581 14.02 29.58 36.97
CA VAL A 581 12.99 30.05 36.04
C VAL A 581 13.61 30.38 34.69
N GLU A 582 14.74 31.10 34.70
CA GLU A 582 15.50 31.45 33.51
C GLU A 582 16.02 30.19 32.80
N ALA A 583 16.53 29.20 33.53
CA ALA A 583 16.95 27.93 32.94
C ALA A 583 15.80 27.18 32.25
N ILE A 584 14.61 27.13 32.88
CA ILE A 584 13.43 26.50 32.26
C ILE A 584 12.97 27.27 31.02
N SER A 585 12.98 28.61 31.08
CA SER A 585 12.66 29.46 29.93
C SER A 585 13.61 29.18 28.76
N GLN A 586 14.92 29.13 29.02
CA GLN A 586 15.92 28.85 27.99
C GLN A 586 15.79 27.44 27.40
N ILE A 587 15.44 26.42 28.19
CA ILE A 587 15.16 25.06 27.66
C ILE A 587 13.95 25.07 26.74
N ILE A 588 12.87 25.75 27.13
CA ILE A 588 11.68 25.87 26.29
C ILE A 588 12.04 26.56 24.97
N SER A 589 12.76 27.69 25.04
CA SER A 589 13.20 28.44 23.86
C SER A 589 14.10 27.61 22.95
N ARG A 590 15.10 26.92 23.51
CA ARG A 590 15.99 26.03 22.75
C ARG A 590 15.22 24.91 22.05
N ARG A 591 14.35 24.19 22.76
CA ARG A 591 13.59 23.07 22.17
C ARG A 591 12.59 23.56 21.13
N LEU A 592 11.95 24.71 21.33
CA LEU A 592 11.07 25.33 20.32
C LEU A 592 11.87 25.74 19.07
N SER A 593 13.04 26.38 19.24
CA SER A 593 13.93 26.74 18.12
C SER A 593 14.36 25.51 17.32
N LEU A 594 14.81 24.44 17.97
CA LEU A 594 15.19 23.19 17.28
C LEU A 594 14.03 22.61 16.44
N ILE A 595 12.80 22.71 16.95
CA ILE A 595 11.60 22.27 16.23
C ILE A 595 11.31 23.18 15.04
N GLU A 596 11.44 24.50 15.23
CA GLU A 596 11.25 25.51 14.19
C GLU A 596 12.29 25.38 13.08
N ASP A 597 13.58 25.29 13.42
CA ASP A 597 14.69 25.15 12.48
C ASP A 597 14.56 23.87 11.63
N ALA A 598 14.16 22.75 12.26
CA ALA A 598 13.91 21.52 11.52
C ALA A 598 12.69 21.63 10.59
N ALA A 599 11.63 22.31 11.03
CA ALA A 599 10.47 22.56 10.19
C ALA A 599 10.83 23.49 9.02
N GLU A 600 11.60 24.54 9.27
CA GLU A 600 12.11 25.46 8.25
C GLU A 600 12.96 24.72 7.21
N ALA A 601 13.89 23.85 7.63
CA ALA A 601 14.69 23.06 6.70
C ALA A 601 13.83 22.20 5.76
N VAL A 602 12.76 21.58 6.28
CA VAL A 602 11.78 20.83 5.47
C VAL A 602 11.01 21.77 4.54
N PHE A 603 10.57 22.93 5.03
CA PHE A 603 9.88 23.94 4.22
C PHE A 603 10.76 24.42 3.06
N VAL A 604 11.99 24.85 3.33
CA VAL A 604 12.94 25.37 2.33
C VAL A 604 13.23 24.31 1.25
N PHE A 605 13.50 23.07 1.66
CA PHE A 605 13.77 21.97 0.72
C PHE A 605 12.62 21.80 -0.28
N TRP A 606 11.39 21.67 0.22
CA TRP A 606 10.24 21.42 -0.65
C TRP A 606 9.74 22.67 -1.37
N ARG A 607 9.94 23.87 -0.82
CA ARG A 607 9.72 25.13 -1.52
C ARG A 607 10.63 25.21 -2.75
N ASN A 608 11.91 24.92 -2.59
CA ASN A 608 12.86 24.93 -3.70
C ASN A 608 12.49 23.88 -4.75
N HIS A 609 12.08 22.68 -4.33
CA HIS A 609 11.57 21.64 -5.22
C HIS A 609 10.34 22.11 -6.02
N TYR A 610 9.38 22.79 -5.36
CA TYR A 610 8.23 23.36 -6.05
C TYR A 610 8.62 24.46 -7.05
N VAL A 611 9.52 25.37 -6.66
CA VAL A 611 10.03 26.46 -7.52
C VAL A 611 10.73 25.90 -8.76
N GLU A 612 11.55 24.86 -8.60
CA GLU A 612 12.14 24.14 -9.75
C GLU A 612 11.03 23.56 -10.66
N GLY A 613 9.95 23.03 -10.07
CA GLY A 613 8.80 22.57 -10.81
C GLY A 613 8.13 23.65 -11.66
N GLN A 614 8.03 24.87 -11.13
CA GLN A 614 7.52 26.02 -11.88
C GLN A 614 8.44 26.41 -13.04
N GLN A 615 9.76 26.28 -12.88
CA GLN A 615 10.72 26.47 -13.98
C GLN A 615 10.55 25.37 -15.05
N LEU A 616 10.47 24.11 -14.64
CA LEU A 616 10.24 22.98 -15.55
C LEU A 616 8.93 23.12 -16.35
N LEU A 617 7.88 23.69 -15.75
CA LEU A 617 6.63 24.00 -16.45
C LEU A 617 6.81 25.03 -17.57
N SER A 618 7.76 25.96 -17.44
CA SER A 618 8.07 26.94 -18.49
C SER A 618 9.03 26.40 -19.56
N GLU A 619 9.82 25.38 -19.25
CA GLU A 619 10.76 24.71 -20.17
C GLU A 619 10.10 23.59 -20.99
N GLY A 620 8.95 23.07 -20.54
CA GLY A 620 8.26 21.95 -21.18
C GLY A 620 7.66 22.29 -22.54
N VAL A 621 7.80 21.37 -23.49
CA VAL A 621 7.17 21.45 -24.82
C VAL A 621 5.64 21.34 -24.69
N ASP A 622 4.90 22.04 -25.56
CA ASP A 622 3.45 22.02 -25.60
C ASP A 622 2.93 20.58 -25.81
N PRO A 623 2.13 20.04 -24.88
CA PRO A 623 1.59 18.68 -24.98
C PRO A 623 0.75 18.41 -26.23
N THR A 624 0.14 19.44 -26.82
CA THR A 624 -0.69 19.30 -28.03
C THR A 624 0.11 18.79 -29.23
N GLU A 625 1.42 18.99 -29.25
CA GLU A 625 2.32 18.50 -30.32
C GLU A 625 2.46 16.97 -30.35
N TYR A 626 2.17 16.28 -29.25
CA TYR A 626 2.48 14.85 -29.11
C TYR A 626 1.41 14.00 -28.43
N GLU A 627 0.43 14.61 -27.76
CA GLU A 627 -0.59 13.84 -27.04
C GLU A 627 -1.45 12.96 -27.95
N GLY A 628 -1.74 13.40 -29.19
CA GLY A 628 -2.52 12.64 -30.14
C GLY A 628 -1.85 11.31 -30.54
N VAL A 629 -0.51 11.30 -30.58
CA VAL A 629 0.28 10.10 -30.86
C VAL A 629 0.40 9.23 -29.60
N LEU A 630 0.62 9.83 -28.43
CA LEU A 630 0.85 9.10 -27.18
C LEU A 630 -0.39 8.43 -26.60
N PHE A 631 -1.56 9.04 -26.78
CA PHE A 631 -2.84 8.53 -26.27
C PHE A 631 -3.77 8.03 -27.38
N GLY A 632 -3.22 7.79 -28.58
CA GLY A 632 -3.92 7.15 -29.69
C GLY A 632 -4.17 5.65 -29.50
N ALA A 633 -4.79 5.01 -30.49
CA ALA A 633 -5.25 3.61 -30.39
C ALA A 633 -4.11 2.57 -30.39
N ASP A 634 -2.95 2.88 -30.98
CA ASP A 634 -1.83 1.92 -31.15
C ASP A 634 -0.56 2.34 -30.38
N SER A 635 -0.52 1.93 -29.11
CA SER A 635 0.66 2.05 -28.22
C SER A 635 1.86 1.17 -28.60
N THR A 636 1.77 0.39 -29.69
CA THR A 636 2.86 -0.46 -30.19
C THR A 636 3.45 0.02 -31.52
N SER A 637 2.85 1.06 -32.12
CA SER A 637 3.33 1.63 -33.38
C SER A 637 4.76 2.19 -33.28
N SER A 638 5.49 2.16 -34.40
CA SER A 638 6.81 2.79 -34.48
C SER A 638 6.75 4.31 -34.27
N GLU A 639 5.64 4.95 -34.64
CA GLU A 639 5.40 6.38 -34.43
C GLU A 639 5.23 6.70 -32.95
N TYR A 640 4.45 5.90 -32.22
CA TYR A 640 4.34 6.00 -30.77
C TYR A 640 5.71 5.89 -30.07
N LEU A 641 6.51 4.87 -30.41
CA LEU A 641 7.82 4.68 -29.78
C LEU A 641 8.79 5.82 -30.09
N LYS A 642 8.74 6.35 -31.33
CA LYS A 642 9.54 7.50 -31.75
C LYS A 642 9.12 8.76 -31.00
N ALA A 643 7.84 9.08 -30.94
CA ALA A 643 7.31 10.22 -30.19
C ALA A 643 7.66 10.10 -28.70
N LEU A 644 7.46 8.91 -28.11
CA LEU A 644 7.76 8.65 -26.71
C LEU A 644 9.23 8.96 -26.38
N ARG A 645 10.19 8.53 -27.20
CA ARG A 645 11.61 8.80 -26.93
C ARG A 645 12.09 10.18 -27.35
N THR A 646 11.36 10.84 -28.25
CA THR A 646 11.60 12.24 -28.62
C THR A 646 11.22 13.18 -27.49
N TYR A 647 10.01 13.04 -26.94
CA TYR A 647 9.48 13.94 -25.90
C TYR A 647 9.78 13.47 -24.48
N PHE A 648 10.04 12.17 -24.28
CA PHE A 648 10.47 11.60 -22.99
C PHE A 648 11.81 10.86 -23.14
N PRO A 649 12.90 11.59 -23.43
CA PRO A 649 14.24 11.02 -23.56
C PRO A 649 14.76 10.49 -22.22
N THR A 650 15.41 9.33 -22.25
CA THR A 650 16.04 8.70 -21.08
C THR A 650 17.53 9.02 -20.95
N ASP A 651 18.11 9.65 -21.97
CA ASP A 651 19.52 10.02 -21.99
C ASP A 651 19.83 11.03 -20.88
N PRO A 652 20.93 10.86 -20.11
CA PRO A 652 21.24 11.73 -18.97
C PRO A 652 21.23 13.23 -19.31
N ASP A 653 21.77 13.62 -20.46
CA ASP A 653 21.89 15.01 -20.90
C ASP A 653 20.56 15.66 -21.28
N LYS A 654 19.55 14.86 -21.63
CA LYS A 654 18.20 15.32 -22.04
C LYS A 654 17.12 14.99 -21.02
N ARG A 655 17.49 14.32 -19.93
CA ARG A 655 16.57 13.85 -18.88
C ARG A 655 15.78 15.00 -18.24
N ARG A 656 16.40 16.18 -18.09
CA ARG A 656 15.71 17.39 -17.58
C ARG A 656 14.57 17.81 -18.51
N GLN A 657 14.80 17.84 -19.82
CA GLN A 657 13.76 18.16 -20.79
C GLN A 657 12.63 17.13 -20.76
N GLY A 658 12.95 15.85 -20.65
CA GLY A 658 11.93 14.80 -20.50
C GLY A 658 11.07 14.95 -19.24
N LEU A 659 11.67 15.36 -18.13
CA LEU A 659 10.94 15.70 -16.91
C LEU A 659 10.10 16.97 -17.08
N ALA A 660 10.62 18.02 -17.72
CA ALA A 660 9.89 19.25 -18.03
C ALA A 660 8.63 18.96 -18.85
N ASN A 661 8.76 18.16 -19.92
CA ASN A 661 7.65 17.72 -20.75
C ASN A 661 6.63 16.89 -19.96
N LEU A 662 7.07 16.04 -19.03
CA LEU A 662 6.18 15.27 -18.16
C LEU A 662 5.38 16.17 -17.21
N VAL A 663 6.06 17.09 -16.53
CA VAL A 663 5.45 18.04 -15.60
C VAL A 663 4.44 18.92 -16.34
N ARG A 664 4.79 19.43 -17.53
CA ARG A 664 3.90 20.21 -18.39
C ARG A 664 2.68 19.41 -18.87
N LEU A 665 2.89 18.18 -19.33
CA LEU A 665 1.79 17.29 -19.74
C LEU A 665 0.79 17.07 -18.60
N ILE A 666 1.27 16.81 -17.37
CA ILE A 666 0.38 16.64 -16.21
C ILE A 666 -0.37 17.93 -15.89
N HIS A 667 0.32 19.07 -15.94
CA HIS A 667 -0.29 20.37 -15.68
C HIS A 667 -1.44 20.67 -16.65
N ASP A 668 -1.19 20.55 -17.95
CA ASP A 668 -2.15 21.01 -18.96
C ASP A 668 -3.32 20.03 -19.11
N ARG A 669 -3.05 18.71 -19.10
CA ARG A 669 -4.07 17.68 -19.30
C ARG A 669 -4.90 17.39 -18.05
N TYR A 670 -4.29 17.49 -16.87
CA TYR A 670 -4.91 17.09 -15.59
C TYR A 670 -4.94 18.19 -14.54
N GLY A 671 -4.69 19.44 -14.93
CA GLY A 671 -4.67 20.57 -14.00
C GLY A 671 -3.63 20.42 -12.89
N GLY A 672 -2.52 19.73 -13.14
CA GLY A 672 -1.41 19.59 -12.18
C GLY A 672 -1.53 18.40 -11.21
N LEU A 673 -2.53 17.54 -11.37
CA LEU A 673 -2.69 16.32 -10.58
C LEU A 673 -2.39 15.08 -11.40
N ILE A 674 -1.37 14.30 -11.01
CA ILE A 674 -1.05 13.04 -11.67
C ILE A 674 -2.25 12.08 -11.57
N PRO A 675 -2.77 11.49 -12.67
CA PRO A 675 -3.84 10.50 -12.59
C PRO A 675 -3.37 9.25 -11.82
N LEU A 676 -4.24 8.73 -10.95
CA LEU A 676 -3.99 7.55 -10.10
C LEU A 676 -5.05 6.47 -10.37
N ALA A 677 -4.70 5.19 -10.11
CA ALA A 677 -5.57 4.01 -10.01
C ALA A 677 -6.95 4.10 -10.71
N GLY A 678 -7.06 3.53 -11.92
CA GLY A 678 -8.35 3.33 -12.62
C GLY A 678 -8.60 4.19 -13.86
N SER A 679 -7.63 5.02 -14.27
CA SER A 679 -7.64 5.65 -15.59
C SER A 679 -6.97 4.75 -16.64
N SER A 680 -7.43 4.80 -17.89
CA SER A 680 -6.79 4.10 -19.03
C SER A 680 -5.31 4.48 -19.20
N GLU A 681 -4.94 5.69 -18.75
CA GLU A 681 -3.61 6.30 -18.91
C GLU A 681 -2.71 6.11 -17.66
N GLU A 682 -3.20 5.48 -16.59
CA GLU A 682 -2.46 5.29 -15.34
C GLU A 682 -1.09 4.64 -15.56
N ARG A 683 -1.04 3.60 -16.42
CA ARG A 683 0.20 2.86 -16.69
C ARG A 683 1.25 3.77 -17.33
N PHE A 684 0.83 4.68 -18.22
CA PHE A 684 1.73 5.63 -18.86
C PHE A 684 2.38 6.52 -17.80
N PHE A 685 1.58 7.23 -16.99
CA PHE A 685 2.09 8.16 -15.98
C PHE A 685 2.90 7.45 -14.89
N SER A 686 2.47 6.26 -14.45
CA SER A 686 3.21 5.47 -13.47
C SER A 686 4.61 5.12 -13.97
N VAL A 687 4.73 4.64 -15.22
CA VAL A 687 6.02 4.31 -15.82
C VAL A 687 6.86 5.57 -16.06
N ARG A 688 6.28 6.64 -16.62
CA ARG A 688 7.02 7.89 -16.87
C ARG A 688 7.53 8.51 -15.56
N CYS A 689 6.70 8.55 -14.52
CA CYS A 689 7.14 9.05 -13.21
C CYS A 689 8.32 8.23 -12.69
N GLN A 690 8.29 6.90 -12.79
CA GLN A 690 9.38 6.01 -12.38
C GLN A 690 10.66 6.18 -13.20
N GLU A 691 10.55 6.52 -14.49
CA GLU A 691 11.73 6.77 -15.34
C GLU A 691 12.51 8.00 -14.87
N TYR A 692 11.84 9.07 -14.45
CA TYR A 692 12.49 10.32 -14.02
C TYR A 692 12.73 10.41 -12.51
N SER A 693 11.81 9.93 -11.67
CA SER A 693 11.86 10.05 -10.21
C SER A 693 10.84 9.10 -9.54
N SER A 694 10.18 9.55 -8.45
CA SER A 694 8.99 8.90 -7.90
C SER A 694 7.75 9.75 -8.19
N GLN A 695 6.58 9.12 -8.26
CA GLN A 695 5.32 9.84 -8.44
C GLN A 695 5.10 10.94 -7.39
N LEU A 696 5.53 10.70 -6.14
CA LEU A 696 5.44 11.68 -5.06
C LEU A 696 6.30 12.92 -5.34
N LEU A 697 7.52 12.71 -5.83
CA LEU A 697 8.44 13.80 -6.17
C LEU A 697 8.01 14.55 -7.42
N VAL A 698 7.49 13.85 -8.44
CA VAL A 698 6.93 14.50 -9.63
C VAL A 698 5.71 15.35 -9.26
N GLN A 699 4.83 14.85 -8.38
CA GLN A 699 3.68 15.62 -7.91
C GLN A 699 4.10 16.89 -7.15
N ALA A 700 5.21 16.83 -6.41
CA ALA A 700 5.73 17.95 -5.62
C ALA A 700 6.28 19.11 -6.48
N TYR A 701 6.55 18.90 -7.77
CA TYR A 701 6.85 19.99 -8.71
C TYR A 701 5.62 20.84 -9.03
N LEU A 702 4.42 20.25 -8.94
CA LEU A 702 3.17 20.86 -9.41
C LEU A 702 2.33 21.45 -8.28
N ILE A 703 2.40 20.87 -7.08
CA ILE A 703 1.69 21.34 -5.88
C ILE A 703 2.62 21.28 -4.67
N PRO A 704 2.40 22.13 -3.65
CA PRO A 704 3.13 22.03 -2.38
C PRO A 704 3.08 20.60 -1.82
N HIS A 705 4.26 20.08 -1.48
CA HIS A 705 4.36 18.72 -0.97
C HIS A 705 3.72 18.61 0.42
N ARG A 706 3.11 17.46 0.75
CA ARG A 706 2.43 17.25 2.04
C ARG A 706 3.29 17.57 3.27
N ASP A 707 4.60 17.29 3.21
CA ASP A 707 5.52 17.55 4.32
C ASP A 707 5.75 19.07 4.51
N VAL A 708 5.57 19.91 3.46
CA VAL A 708 5.55 21.39 3.59
C VAL A 708 4.41 21.83 4.50
N HIS A 709 3.21 21.28 4.32
CA HIS A 709 2.08 21.68 5.14
C HIS A 709 2.31 21.36 6.62
N ALA A 710 2.92 20.20 6.90
CA ALA A 710 3.28 19.84 8.27
C ALA A 710 4.36 20.78 8.84
N ALA A 711 5.36 21.16 8.03
CA ALA A 711 6.39 22.12 8.41
C ALA A 711 5.81 23.51 8.71
N VAL A 712 5.05 24.09 7.78
CA VAL A 712 4.38 25.40 7.92
C VAL A 712 3.49 25.42 9.17
N MET A 713 2.68 24.38 9.37
CA MET A 713 1.82 24.26 10.56
C MET A 713 2.64 24.12 11.84
N THR A 714 3.79 23.45 11.80
CA THR A 714 4.68 23.30 12.96
C THR A 714 5.32 24.63 13.34
N MET A 715 5.87 25.38 12.37
CA MET A 715 6.42 26.73 12.61
C MET A 715 5.34 27.64 13.20
N TYR A 716 4.15 27.68 12.59
CA TYR A 716 3.03 28.46 13.11
C TYR A 716 2.67 28.08 14.55
N LEU A 717 2.60 26.79 14.89
CA LEU A 717 2.28 26.35 16.26
C LEU A 717 3.39 26.64 17.26
N ALA A 718 4.65 26.54 16.85
CA ALA A 718 5.82 26.81 17.69
C ALA A 718 5.94 28.30 18.03
N GLU A 719 5.52 29.17 17.13
CA GLU A 719 5.59 30.63 17.32
C GLU A 719 4.33 31.19 18.01
N SER A 720 3.14 30.80 17.53
CA SER A 720 1.87 31.34 18.04
C SER A 720 1.36 30.67 19.32
N GLY A 721 1.78 29.43 19.59
CA GLY A 721 1.15 28.59 20.60
C GLY A 721 -0.33 28.29 20.33
N CYS A 722 -0.81 28.41 19.08
CA CYS A 722 -2.21 28.17 18.73
C CYS A 722 -2.65 26.73 19.06
N ASN A 723 -3.96 26.50 19.20
CA ASN A 723 -4.45 25.15 19.35
C ASN A 723 -4.30 24.38 18.02
N VAL A 724 -3.75 23.16 18.07
CA VAL A 724 -3.57 22.29 16.89
C VAL A 724 -4.87 22.13 16.08
N ALA A 725 -6.03 22.06 16.73
CA ALA A 725 -7.30 21.95 16.03
C ALA A 725 -7.65 23.22 15.24
N VAL A 726 -7.30 24.40 15.75
CA VAL A 726 -7.55 25.69 15.10
C VAL A 726 -6.55 25.91 13.97
N ALA A 727 -5.26 25.60 14.19
CA ALA A 727 -4.24 25.67 13.15
C ALA A 727 -4.62 24.82 11.92
N ARG A 728 -5.15 23.62 12.14
CA ARG A 728 -5.61 22.73 11.05
C ARG A 728 -6.82 23.27 10.28
N THR A 729 -7.60 24.16 10.87
CA THR A 729 -8.83 24.72 10.30
C THR A 729 -8.69 26.21 9.99
N LEU A 730 -7.48 26.71 9.78
CA LEU A 730 -7.27 28.05 9.24
C LEU A 730 -7.82 28.11 7.82
N PHE A 731 -8.53 29.19 7.51
CA PHE A 731 -9.01 29.48 6.17
C PHE A 731 -7.91 30.07 5.30
N HIS A 732 -8.09 30.04 3.98
CA HIS A 732 -7.14 30.58 3.01
C HIS A 732 -6.89 32.08 3.19
N ASP A 733 -7.93 32.82 3.54
CA ASP A 733 -7.94 34.27 3.80
C ASP A 733 -7.62 34.62 5.26
N CYS A 734 -7.02 33.70 6.03
CA CYS A 734 -6.78 33.92 7.46
C CYS A 734 -5.75 35.00 7.79
N ILE A 735 -5.06 35.60 6.80
CA ILE A 735 -4.02 36.61 7.01
C ILE A 735 -4.60 37.99 6.69
N GLU A 736 -4.64 38.86 7.69
CA GLU A 736 -5.23 40.20 7.66
C GLU A 736 -4.21 41.25 8.11
N GLU A 737 -4.39 42.48 7.65
CA GLU A 737 -3.67 43.64 8.18
C GLU A 737 -4.09 43.93 9.63
N THR A 738 -3.19 44.57 10.40
CA THR A 738 -3.42 44.91 11.80
C THR A 738 -2.96 46.33 12.09
N ASP A 739 -3.56 46.96 13.09
CA ASP A 739 -3.19 48.29 13.56
C ASP A 739 -1.85 48.28 14.34
N ILE A 740 -1.33 47.09 14.66
CA ILE A 740 -0.04 46.93 15.35
C ILE A 740 1.10 46.97 14.33
N HIS A 741 1.85 48.08 14.34
CA HIS A 741 2.99 48.27 13.44
C HIS A 741 4.01 47.13 13.51
N GLY A 742 4.38 46.57 12.36
CA GLY A 742 5.37 45.49 12.22
C GLY A 742 4.83 44.08 12.49
N PHE A 743 3.50 43.92 12.56
CA PHE A 743 2.84 42.63 12.74
C PHE A 743 1.78 42.40 11.66
N GLN A 744 1.40 41.13 11.45
CA GLN A 744 0.20 40.73 10.71
C GLN A 744 -0.71 39.90 11.58
N LYS A 745 -2.02 40.03 11.32
CA LYS A 745 -3.07 39.35 12.06
C LYS A 745 -3.46 38.05 11.38
N ILE A 746 -3.49 36.96 12.15
CA ILE A 746 -3.95 35.65 11.73
C ILE A 746 -5.28 35.32 12.43
N THR A 747 -6.35 35.20 11.66
CA THR A 747 -7.70 34.90 12.17
C THR A 747 -8.09 33.45 11.92
N GLY A 748 -8.45 32.71 12.97
CA GLY A 748 -8.97 31.33 12.89
C GLY A 748 -10.32 31.17 13.57
N SER A 749 -11.09 30.13 13.22
CA SER A 749 -12.37 29.83 13.88
C SER A 749 -12.30 28.59 14.77
N LYS A 750 -12.90 28.66 15.96
CA LYS A 750 -13.02 27.52 16.89
C LYS A 750 -14.47 27.05 16.98
N ALA A 751 -14.83 26.04 16.19
CA ALA A 751 -16.20 25.48 16.13
C ALA A 751 -16.82 25.15 17.51
N ARG A 752 -16.02 24.57 18.42
CA ARG A 752 -16.45 24.22 19.80
C ARG A 752 -16.69 25.41 20.74
N ALA A 753 -16.23 26.61 20.37
CA ALA A 753 -16.40 27.84 21.14
C ALA A 753 -17.48 28.75 20.53
N LYS A 754 -18.49 28.15 19.89
CA LYS A 754 -19.56 28.88 19.17
C LYS A 754 -19.03 29.83 18.08
N GLY A 755 -17.89 29.52 17.47
CA GLY A 755 -17.33 30.31 16.38
C GLY A 755 -16.58 31.58 16.80
N LYS A 756 -16.24 31.77 18.08
CA LYS A 756 -15.37 32.89 18.49
C LYS A 756 -14.08 32.91 17.64
N PRO A 757 -13.76 34.04 16.97
CA PRO A 757 -12.53 34.16 16.22
C PRO A 757 -11.33 34.11 17.17
N ILE A 758 -10.29 33.39 16.78
CA ILE A 758 -8.98 33.42 17.41
C ILE A 758 -8.09 34.32 16.58
N VAL A 759 -7.52 35.34 17.20
CA VAL A 759 -6.71 36.36 16.55
C VAL A 759 -5.28 36.25 17.06
N ILE A 760 -4.31 36.02 16.18
CA ILE A 760 -2.89 35.91 16.57
C ILE A 760 -2.11 36.92 15.76
N ASN A 761 -1.30 37.76 16.42
CA ASN A 761 -0.41 38.68 15.72
C ASN A 761 0.98 38.03 15.62
N LEU A 762 1.51 37.92 14.39
CA LEU A 762 2.87 37.46 14.10
C LEU A 762 3.70 38.62 13.57
N PRO A 763 4.99 38.73 13.92
CA PRO A 763 5.89 39.72 13.34
C PRO A 763 5.95 39.60 11.81
N GLU A 764 6.09 40.71 11.09
CA GLU A 764 6.19 40.71 9.62
C GLU A 764 7.41 39.94 9.09
N ASP A 765 8.50 39.91 9.87
CA ASP A 765 9.73 39.19 9.56
C ASP A 765 9.73 37.72 10.04
N SER A 766 8.59 37.25 10.57
CA SER A 766 8.43 35.88 11.06
C SER A 766 8.63 34.84 9.94
N ARG A 767 9.41 33.80 10.26
CA ARG A 767 9.57 32.59 9.42
C ARG A 767 8.23 31.87 9.23
N ALA A 768 7.40 31.77 10.27
CA ALA A 768 6.09 31.14 10.17
C ALA A 768 5.14 31.95 9.28
N LEU A 769 5.13 33.29 9.39
CA LEU A 769 4.30 34.15 8.55
C LEU A 769 4.70 34.04 7.08
N THR A 770 6.00 34.12 6.78
CA THR A 770 6.54 33.94 5.43
C THR A 770 6.11 32.61 4.82
N ALA A 771 6.17 31.54 5.60
CA ALA A 771 5.79 30.20 5.16
C ALA A 771 4.27 30.05 4.97
N LEU A 772 3.45 30.71 5.80
CA LEU A 772 2.00 30.77 5.65
C LEU A 772 1.59 31.52 4.37
N CYS A 773 2.17 32.70 4.12
CA CYS A 773 1.94 33.47 2.90
C CYS A 773 2.34 32.66 1.66
N TRP A 774 3.52 32.04 1.67
CA TRP A 774 3.96 31.20 0.56
C TRP A 774 2.98 30.06 0.28
N LEU A 775 2.50 29.36 1.33
CA LEU A 775 1.55 28.27 1.16
C LEU A 775 0.19 28.75 0.65
N ARG A 776 -0.28 29.91 1.15
CA ARG A 776 -1.51 30.57 0.73
C ARG A 776 -1.51 30.81 -0.78
N ASP A 777 -0.38 31.28 -1.29
CA ASP A 777 -0.24 31.76 -2.66
C ASP A 777 0.06 30.63 -3.66
N ASN A 778 0.72 29.54 -3.21
CA ASN A 778 1.21 28.48 -4.09
C ASN A 778 0.37 27.18 -4.08
N ASN A 779 -0.77 27.14 -3.37
CA ASN A 779 -1.61 25.94 -3.27
C ASN A 779 -2.91 25.97 -4.11
N ALA A 780 -2.98 26.84 -5.13
CA ALA A 780 -4.18 27.07 -5.93
C ALA A 780 -4.65 25.81 -6.69
N VAL A 781 -3.73 25.02 -7.23
CA VAL A 781 -4.04 23.77 -7.96
C VAL A 781 -4.78 22.77 -7.08
N ALA A 782 -4.26 22.48 -5.88
CA ALA A 782 -4.91 21.58 -4.95
C ALA A 782 -6.28 22.11 -4.51
N ARG A 783 -6.40 23.43 -4.34
CA ARG A 783 -7.67 24.09 -3.99
C ARG A 783 -8.74 23.93 -5.07
N LYS A 784 -8.37 24.14 -6.34
CA LYS A 784 -9.30 23.98 -7.46
C LYS A 784 -9.85 22.55 -7.55
N ALA A 785 -9.04 21.56 -7.20
CA ALA A 785 -9.43 20.15 -7.19
C ALA A 785 -10.04 19.67 -5.85
N ALA A 786 -10.12 20.53 -4.83
CA ALA A 786 -10.66 20.17 -3.53
C ALA A 786 -12.21 20.11 -3.56
N PRO A 787 -12.83 19.17 -2.80
CA PRO A 787 -14.27 19.19 -2.53
C PRO A 787 -14.70 20.51 -1.88
N ASP A 788 -15.92 20.97 -2.20
CA ASP A 788 -16.42 22.29 -1.76
C ASP A 788 -16.29 22.51 -0.24
N GLY A 789 -16.55 21.48 0.58
CA GLY A 789 -16.52 21.61 2.04
C GLY A 789 -15.14 21.83 2.68
N ILE A 790 -14.04 21.70 1.92
CA ILE A 790 -12.67 21.92 2.43
C ILE A 790 -11.86 22.89 1.57
N ARG A 791 -12.43 23.43 0.49
CA ARG A 791 -11.75 24.30 -0.47
C ARG A 791 -11.17 25.54 0.18
N ASP A 792 -11.90 26.09 1.15
CA ASP A 792 -11.52 27.35 1.80
C ASP A 792 -10.47 27.15 2.90
N LEU A 793 -10.06 25.92 3.21
CA LEU A 793 -9.00 25.68 4.18
C LEU A 793 -7.62 26.00 3.59
N LEU A 794 -6.75 26.63 4.39
CA LEU A 794 -5.36 26.87 4.04
C LEU A 794 -4.59 25.55 3.88
N PHE A 795 -4.85 24.60 4.79
CA PHE A 795 -4.15 23.33 4.88
C PHE A 795 -4.91 22.17 4.24
N ILE A 796 -4.81 22.10 2.91
CA ILE A 796 -5.29 20.98 2.09
C ILE A 796 -4.11 20.36 1.34
N THR A 797 -4.06 19.02 1.30
CA THR A 797 -2.97 18.30 0.64
C THR A 797 -3.51 17.11 -0.13
N ARG A 798 -2.76 16.64 -1.12
CA ARG A 798 -3.03 15.37 -1.78
C ARG A 798 -2.58 14.19 -0.92
N LEU A 799 -3.49 13.26 -0.60
CA LEU A 799 -3.15 11.97 -0.02
C LEU A 799 -3.75 10.86 -0.88
N LYS A 800 -2.87 10.06 -1.51
CA LYS A 800 -3.27 9.11 -2.56
C LYS A 800 -3.94 9.87 -3.72
N SER A 801 -5.14 9.46 -4.14
CA SER A 801 -5.88 10.07 -5.25
C SER A 801 -6.46 11.43 -4.93
N ASP A 802 -6.80 11.69 -3.66
CA ASP A 802 -7.75 12.74 -3.30
C ASP A 802 -7.06 13.93 -2.60
N ILE A 803 -7.62 15.12 -2.82
CA ILE A 803 -7.31 16.31 -2.00
C ILE A 803 -8.12 16.21 -0.71
N VAL A 804 -7.44 16.28 0.42
CA VAL A 804 -8.03 16.09 1.74
C VAL A 804 -7.52 17.14 2.73
N GLU A 805 -8.33 17.41 3.75
CA GLU A 805 -7.92 18.17 4.92
C GLU A 805 -6.84 17.44 5.74
N ILE A 806 -5.99 18.20 6.42
CA ILE A 806 -5.00 17.63 7.34
C ILE A 806 -5.70 17.06 8.56
N LYS A 807 -5.56 15.74 8.80
CA LYS A 807 -6.11 15.05 9.97
C LYS A 807 -5.16 15.08 11.17
N ALA A 808 -5.70 15.10 12.39
CA ALA A 808 -4.92 15.18 13.64
C ALA A 808 -3.86 14.08 13.73
N GLN A 809 -4.24 12.83 13.43
CA GLN A 809 -3.34 11.69 13.51
C GLN A 809 -2.23 11.77 12.47
N TRP A 810 -2.57 12.17 11.24
CA TRP A 810 -1.58 12.36 10.18
C TRP A 810 -0.56 13.44 10.55
N PHE A 811 -1.01 14.56 11.13
CA PHE A 811 -0.11 15.62 11.56
C PHE A 811 0.78 15.16 12.73
N LEU A 812 0.22 14.44 13.71
CA LEU A 812 0.99 13.85 14.80
C LEU A 812 2.11 12.93 14.29
N ASP A 813 1.83 12.10 13.29
CA ASP A 813 2.80 11.16 12.74
C ASP A 813 3.90 11.89 11.94
N ASN A 814 3.57 12.93 11.18
CA ASN A 814 4.56 13.77 10.50
C ASN A 814 5.40 14.59 11.47
N PHE A 815 4.80 15.13 12.52
CA PHE A 815 5.52 15.86 13.56
C PHE A 815 6.50 14.93 14.30
N LYS A 816 6.12 13.68 14.59
CA LYS A 816 7.06 12.69 15.14
C LYS A 816 8.19 12.34 14.17
N LYS A 817 7.90 12.26 12.87
CA LYS A 817 8.92 12.05 11.83
C LYS A 817 9.92 13.21 11.81
N LEU A 818 9.44 14.45 11.89
CA LEU A 818 10.28 15.65 12.02
C LEU A 818 11.19 15.56 13.25
N LEU A 819 10.61 15.28 14.42
CA LEU A 819 11.36 15.13 15.67
C LEU A 819 12.37 13.97 15.64
N GLY A 820 12.04 12.88 14.94
CA GLY A 820 12.95 11.76 14.74
C GLY A 820 14.26 12.14 14.03
N GLY A 821 14.26 13.25 13.27
CA GLY A 821 15.45 13.81 12.65
C GLY A 821 16.29 14.72 13.55
N ILE A 822 15.80 15.04 14.75
CA ILE A 822 16.51 15.91 15.72
C ILE A 822 17.06 15.00 16.83
N PRO A 823 18.38 14.74 16.89
CA PRO A 823 18.96 13.81 17.86
C PRO A 823 18.53 14.12 19.30
N ASP A 824 18.53 15.40 19.68
CA ASP A 824 18.19 15.87 21.02
C ASP A 824 16.71 15.68 21.41
N LEU A 825 15.80 15.62 20.42
CA LEU A 825 14.36 15.53 20.67
C LEU A 825 13.75 14.18 20.27
N SER A 826 14.45 13.38 19.47
CA SER A 826 13.96 12.12 18.89
C SER A 826 13.50 11.08 19.93
N MET A 827 14.17 11.06 21.09
CA MET A 827 13.85 10.15 22.20
C MET A 827 12.75 10.71 23.10
N LEU A 828 12.47 12.01 23.00
CA LEU A 828 11.45 12.68 23.78
C LEU A 828 10.08 12.39 23.15
N GLY A 829 9.11 11.99 23.97
CA GLY A 829 7.74 11.73 23.52
C GLY A 829 6.95 12.99 23.15
N ILE A 830 7.60 14.02 22.57
CA ILE A 830 7.00 15.33 22.30
C ILE A 830 5.91 15.18 21.23
N THR A 831 4.82 15.92 21.42
CA THR A 831 3.66 15.92 20.52
C THR A 831 3.21 17.35 20.23
N PRO A 832 2.49 17.62 19.14
CA PRO A 832 2.13 18.98 18.77
C PRO A 832 1.29 19.72 19.82
N VAL A 833 0.50 18.99 20.61
CA VAL A 833 -0.34 19.59 21.67
C VAL A 833 0.49 20.20 22.81
N MET A 834 1.77 19.85 22.92
CA MET A 834 2.70 20.37 23.91
C MET A 834 3.30 21.72 23.50
N LEU A 835 3.20 22.14 22.23
CA LEU A 835 3.71 23.44 21.77
C LEU A 835 2.97 24.60 22.44
N ARG A 836 1.63 24.56 22.45
CA ARG A 836 0.79 25.58 23.10
C ARG A 836 1.16 25.84 24.57
N PRO A 837 1.14 24.86 25.49
CA PRO A 837 1.53 25.11 26.88
C PRO A 837 2.96 25.62 27.01
N SER A 838 3.86 25.25 26.09
CA SER A 838 5.25 25.72 26.10
C SER A 838 5.37 27.18 25.74
N VAL A 839 4.76 27.60 24.63
CA VAL A 839 4.75 28.99 24.18
C VAL A 839 4.08 29.89 25.20
N LEU A 840 2.92 29.49 25.72
CA LEU A 840 2.20 30.25 26.73
C LEU A 840 2.96 30.34 28.06
N LEU A 841 3.69 29.29 28.46
CA LEU A 841 4.54 29.34 29.63
C LEU A 841 5.75 30.26 29.38
N ARG A 842 6.42 30.13 28.23
CA ARG A 842 7.56 30.99 27.86
C ARG A 842 7.19 32.46 27.97
N TYR A 843 6.09 32.89 27.35
CA TYR A 843 5.63 34.27 27.45
C TYR A 843 5.33 34.71 28.88
N ALA A 844 4.76 33.83 29.72
CA ALA A 844 4.55 34.15 31.13
C ALA A 844 5.88 34.32 31.88
N LEU A 845 6.87 33.45 31.65
CA LEU A 845 8.18 33.53 32.30
C LEU A 845 9.00 34.73 31.83
N GLU A 846 8.90 35.11 30.56
CA GLU A 846 9.53 36.32 30.00
C GLU A 846 8.92 37.62 30.53
N ASN A 847 7.74 37.56 31.16
CA ASN A 847 7.02 38.71 31.73
C ASN A 847 6.80 38.54 33.24
N ASP A 848 7.84 38.13 33.98
CA ASP A 848 7.83 38.01 35.44
C ASP A 848 6.68 37.17 36.02
N GLY A 849 6.25 36.13 35.28
CA GLY A 849 5.16 35.24 35.69
C GLY A 849 3.76 35.81 35.45
N ASP A 850 3.60 36.94 34.75
CA ASP A 850 2.29 37.54 34.48
C ASP A 850 1.41 36.62 33.64
N LEU A 851 0.49 35.95 34.32
CA LEU A 851 -0.49 35.04 33.72
C LEU A 851 -1.45 35.76 32.75
N ARG A 852 -1.54 37.09 32.81
CA ARG A 852 -2.40 37.89 31.91
C ARG A 852 -1.81 38.04 30.51
N VAL A 853 -0.49 38.11 30.40
CA VAL A 853 0.18 38.08 29.09
C VAL A 853 -0.15 36.76 28.40
N GLY A 854 -0.05 35.67 29.13
CA GLY A 854 -0.45 34.37 28.64
C GLY A 854 -1.98 34.23 28.39
N LEU A 855 -2.84 34.95 29.12
CA LEU A 855 -4.29 35.05 28.84
C LEU A 855 -4.56 35.75 27.51
N ALA A 856 -3.89 36.88 27.27
CA ALA A 856 -4.03 37.68 26.05
C ALA A 856 -3.60 36.88 24.81
N TYR A 857 -2.44 36.22 24.87
CA TYR A 857 -1.98 35.32 23.80
C TYR A 857 -2.81 34.04 23.69
N GLY A 858 -3.33 33.54 24.81
CA GLY A 858 -4.14 32.32 24.86
C GLY A 858 -5.58 32.50 24.39
N GLN A 859 -6.13 33.72 24.47
CA GLN A 859 -7.52 34.07 24.17
C GLN A 859 -8.53 33.13 24.84
N HIS A 860 -8.30 32.89 26.13
CA HIS A 860 -9.09 32.02 26.97
C HIS A 860 -9.86 32.83 28.03
N ASP A 861 -11.00 32.30 28.47
CA ASP A 861 -11.61 32.77 29.72
C ASP A 861 -10.68 32.42 30.91
N PRO A 862 -10.65 33.23 32.00
CA PRO A 862 -9.74 33.04 33.14
C PRO A 862 -9.73 31.62 33.73
N SER A 863 -10.86 30.92 33.66
CA SER A 863 -11.02 29.54 34.17
C SER A 863 -10.24 28.46 33.40
N GLN A 864 -9.83 28.70 32.14
CA GLN A 864 -9.08 27.71 31.33
C GLN A 864 -7.56 27.94 31.32
N THR A 865 -7.09 29.10 31.77
CA THR A 865 -5.69 29.51 31.63
C THR A 865 -4.81 29.01 32.78
N GLY A 866 -5.39 28.86 33.97
CA GLY A 866 -4.72 28.24 35.11
C GLY A 866 -4.14 26.86 34.78
N VAL A 867 -4.79 26.12 33.87
CA VAL A 867 -4.35 24.77 33.46
C VAL A 867 -3.03 24.78 32.69
N TYR A 868 -2.70 25.86 31.98
CA TYR A 868 -1.49 25.93 31.15
C TYR A 868 -0.33 26.64 31.81
N GLN A 869 -0.60 27.70 32.58
CA GLN A 869 0.42 28.60 33.10
C GLN A 869 0.63 28.52 34.61
N VAL A 870 -0.33 28.01 35.40
CA VAL A 870 -0.12 27.79 36.84
C VAL A 870 0.67 26.50 37.03
N ARG A 871 1.98 26.61 36.86
CA ARG A 871 2.96 25.53 36.96
C ARG A 871 4.00 25.88 38.02
N PHE A 872 4.88 24.94 38.32
CA PHE A 872 5.91 25.17 39.32
C PHE A 872 6.79 26.42 39.07
N PRO A 873 7.21 26.74 37.82
CA PRO A 873 8.03 27.94 37.60
C PRO A 873 7.30 29.24 37.93
N THR A 874 6.06 29.41 37.48
CA THR A 874 5.26 30.60 37.81
C THR A 874 4.89 30.65 39.29
N LYS A 875 4.56 29.50 39.90
CA LYS A 875 4.36 29.41 41.37
C LYS A 875 5.60 29.83 42.14
N TYR A 876 6.80 29.45 41.69
CA TYR A 876 8.05 29.86 42.31
C TYR A 876 8.26 31.38 42.25
N ILE A 877 7.98 32.01 41.11
CA ILE A 877 8.02 33.47 40.98
C ILE A 877 7.05 34.11 41.99
N TYR A 878 5.80 33.67 42.02
CA TYR A 878 4.81 34.20 42.97
C TYR A 878 5.21 33.98 44.43
N ASP A 879 5.79 32.83 44.75
CA ASP A 879 6.28 32.52 46.09
C ASP A 879 7.47 33.39 46.51
N GLN A 880 8.38 33.68 45.57
CA GLN A 880 9.48 34.63 45.81
C GLN A 880 8.93 36.04 46.02
N LEU A 881 8.01 36.50 45.17
CA LEU A 881 7.36 37.80 45.31
C LEU A 881 6.63 37.92 46.64
N TYR A 882 5.92 36.86 47.06
CA TYR A 882 5.23 36.80 48.34
C TYR A 882 6.22 36.81 49.53
N SER A 883 7.31 36.05 49.45
CA SER A 883 8.33 36.01 50.51
C SER A 883 9.06 37.35 50.65
N GLN A 884 9.42 37.99 49.53
CA GLN A 884 10.02 39.33 49.51
C GLN A 884 9.05 40.37 50.09
N PHE A 885 7.76 40.26 49.75
CA PHE A 885 6.72 41.10 50.34
C PHE A 885 6.65 40.89 51.86
N GLN A 886 6.58 39.65 52.34
CA GLN A 886 6.54 39.33 53.77
C GLN A 886 7.78 39.82 54.54
N GLU A 887 8.98 39.60 54.02
CA GLU A 887 10.23 40.04 54.68
C GLU A 887 10.30 41.57 54.80
N ARG A 888 9.97 42.27 53.72
CA ARG A 888 9.93 43.74 53.71
C ARG A 888 8.83 44.27 54.63
N PHE A 889 7.68 43.62 54.64
CA PHE A 889 6.59 43.93 55.55
C PHE A 889 6.99 43.75 57.02
N GLN A 890 7.68 42.65 57.35
CA GLN A 890 8.25 42.44 58.69
C GLN A 890 9.27 43.51 59.06
N LYS A 891 10.10 44.00 58.12
CA LYS A 891 11.02 45.13 58.35
C LYS A 891 10.28 46.43 58.68
N ILE A 892 9.19 46.73 57.98
CA ILE A 892 8.36 47.91 58.26
C ILE A 892 7.76 47.82 59.67
N ILE A 893 7.16 46.68 60.04
CA ILE A 893 6.59 46.48 61.39
C ILE A 893 7.66 46.52 62.47
N ALA A 894 8.80 45.85 62.25
CA ALA A 894 9.90 45.87 63.21
C ALA A 894 10.43 47.29 63.43
N GLY A 895 10.51 48.10 62.35
CA GLY A 895 10.79 49.54 62.43
C GLY A 895 9.75 50.29 63.27
N MET A 896 8.46 50.08 63.04
CA MET A 896 7.38 50.69 63.83
C MET A 896 7.44 50.30 65.32
N ALA A 897 7.65 49.00 65.61
CA ALA A 897 7.76 48.49 66.97
C ALA A 897 9.00 49.01 67.70
N ALA A 898 10.13 49.20 66.99
CA ALA A 898 11.32 49.82 67.54
C ALA A 898 11.10 51.30 67.87
N GLN A 899 10.40 52.05 67.00
CA GLN A 899 10.07 53.46 67.24
C GLN A 899 9.18 53.66 68.48
N LEU A 900 8.23 52.75 68.73
CA LEU A 900 7.34 52.83 69.90
C LEU A 900 8.01 52.46 71.23
N ARG A 901 9.17 51.79 71.20
CA ARG A 901 9.96 51.47 72.41
C ARG A 901 10.85 52.63 72.85
N VAL A 902 11.10 53.62 72.01
CA VAL A 902 11.95 54.77 72.30
C VAL A 902 11.06 55.98 72.59
N LYS A 903 11.12 56.55 73.80
CA LYS A 903 10.36 57.76 74.21
C LYS A 903 10.74 59.04 73.42
N LYS A 904 11.69 58.96 72.50
CA LYS A 904 12.05 60.03 71.57
C LYS A 904 11.68 59.60 70.16
N PRO A 905 10.90 60.39 69.40
CA PRO A 905 10.65 60.12 67.99
C PRO A 905 11.99 60.07 67.26
N GLN A 906 12.16 59.07 66.39
CA GLN A 906 13.29 59.05 65.48
C GLN A 906 13.23 60.34 64.65
N ALA A 907 14.29 61.15 64.69
CA ALA A 907 14.35 62.36 63.86
C ALA A 907 14.24 61.92 62.40
N LEU A 908 13.10 62.21 61.78
CA LEU A 908 12.93 62.08 60.34
C LEU A 908 14.06 62.87 59.67
N GLY A 909 14.60 62.37 58.56
CA GLY A 909 15.60 63.11 57.81
C GLY A 909 15.07 64.51 57.46
N PRO A 910 15.92 65.55 57.38
CA PRO A 910 15.48 66.93 57.14
C PRO A 910 14.68 67.11 55.85
N ASN A 911 14.76 66.14 54.93
CA ASN A 911 14.05 66.13 53.67
C ASN A 911 12.74 65.33 53.72
N ALA A 912 12.38 64.66 54.82
CA ALA A 912 11.27 63.73 54.85
C ALA A 912 9.92 64.40 54.49
N LYS A 913 9.13 63.79 53.60
CA LYS A 913 7.82 64.32 53.16
C LYS A 913 6.70 63.29 53.34
N PRO A 914 5.48 63.73 53.73
CA PRO A 914 4.32 62.86 53.76
C PRO A 914 4.04 62.25 52.39
N ILE A 915 3.77 60.95 52.36
CA ILE A 915 3.04 60.32 51.27
C ILE A 915 1.56 60.34 51.69
N GLY A 916 0.66 60.80 50.83
CA GLY A 916 -0.74 61.15 51.19
C GLY A 916 -1.66 60.03 51.69
N ILE A 917 -1.10 58.93 52.24
CA ILE A 917 -1.79 57.79 52.83
C ILE A 917 -1.05 57.42 54.15
N GLY A 918 -0.91 58.34 55.09
CA GLY A 918 -0.40 58.03 56.45
C GLY A 918 1.04 57.48 56.56
N GLY A 919 1.93 57.77 55.60
CA GLY A 919 3.34 57.38 55.63
C GLY A 919 4.28 58.54 55.32
N VAL A 920 5.58 58.39 55.57
CA VAL A 920 6.59 59.41 55.29
C VAL A 920 7.70 58.83 54.42
N CYS A 921 8.01 59.51 53.32
CA CYS A 921 9.19 59.23 52.50
C CYS A 921 10.40 59.95 53.10
N ASN A 922 11.33 59.21 53.68
CA ASN A 922 12.50 59.75 54.37
C ASN A 922 13.48 60.51 53.43
N ALA A 923 13.36 60.32 52.11
CA ALA A 923 14.18 60.97 51.09
C ALA A 923 13.55 62.22 50.45
N GLY A 924 12.30 62.57 50.79
CA GLY A 924 11.71 63.86 50.41
C GLY A 924 10.94 63.96 49.10
N GLY A 925 10.45 62.83 48.62
CA GLY A 925 9.43 62.75 47.57
C GLY A 925 9.80 61.74 46.51
N CYS A 926 9.11 60.59 46.50
CA CYS A 926 8.90 59.88 45.25
C CYS A 926 7.93 60.74 44.42
N SER A 927 8.33 61.18 43.23
CA SER A 927 7.45 61.92 42.30
C SER A 927 6.29 61.07 41.76
N GLU A 928 6.39 59.75 41.90
CA GLU A 928 5.35 58.79 41.55
C GLU A 928 4.81 58.13 42.82
N LEU A 929 3.51 57.79 42.83
CA LEU A 929 2.85 57.03 43.89
C LEU A 929 3.35 55.57 44.01
N LYS A 930 4.59 55.30 43.57
CA LYS A 930 5.32 54.02 43.66
C LYS A 930 6.12 53.88 44.95
N CYS A 931 6.02 54.84 45.88
CA CYS A 931 6.70 54.77 47.17
C CYS A 931 6.28 53.55 48.03
N TRP A 932 5.18 52.87 47.72
CA TRP A 932 4.80 51.59 48.33
C TRP A 932 5.35 50.38 47.55
N ASN A 933 5.60 50.54 46.24
CA ASN A 933 6.19 49.51 45.37
C ASN A 933 7.72 49.59 45.46
N ASN A 934 8.26 48.87 46.45
CA ASN A 934 9.69 48.61 46.53
C ASN A 934 10.57 49.83 46.94
N CYS A 935 10.01 50.85 47.60
CA CYS A 935 10.79 51.99 48.08
C CYS A 935 11.36 51.76 49.49
N SER A 936 12.69 51.76 49.60
CA SER A 936 13.40 51.66 50.89
C SER A 936 13.22 52.87 51.80
N ASN A 937 12.66 53.97 51.28
CA ASN A 937 12.51 55.23 52.01
C ASN A 937 11.13 55.39 52.66
N LEU A 938 10.21 54.43 52.49
CA LEU A 938 8.90 54.46 53.13
C LEU A 938 9.00 54.09 54.60
N VAL A 939 8.62 55.04 55.47
CA VAL A 939 8.51 54.85 56.91
C VAL A 939 7.05 55.09 57.30
N VAL A 940 6.45 54.13 58.01
CA VAL A 940 5.13 54.33 58.62
C VAL A 940 5.34 54.79 60.05
N ILE A 941 4.83 55.98 60.37
CA ILE A 941 4.91 56.52 61.72
C ILE A 941 3.63 56.10 62.45
N PRO A 942 3.72 55.38 63.58
CA PRO A 942 2.55 54.91 64.33
C PRO A 942 1.89 56.05 65.14
N GLU A 943 1.43 57.09 64.43
CA GLU A 943 0.64 58.20 64.97
C GLU A 943 -0.85 57.96 64.74
N ILE A 944 -1.68 58.47 65.66
CA ILE A 944 -3.15 58.28 65.63
C ILE A 944 -3.75 58.75 64.29
N ASN A 945 -3.34 59.92 63.79
CA ASN A 945 -3.83 60.47 62.52
C ASN A 945 -3.47 59.58 61.32
N ALA A 946 -2.20 59.17 61.23
CA ALA A 946 -1.72 58.32 60.14
C ALA A 946 -2.40 56.94 60.15
N LEU A 947 -2.61 56.35 61.33
CA LEU A 947 -3.32 55.09 61.49
C LEU A 947 -4.81 55.23 61.14
N ALA A 948 -5.44 56.36 61.47
CA ALA A 948 -6.82 56.64 61.08
C ALA A 948 -6.96 56.72 59.54
N ASP A 949 -6.04 57.40 58.86
CA ASP A 949 -5.99 57.45 57.39
C ASP A 949 -5.85 56.06 56.76
N TRP A 950 -5.00 55.20 57.34
CA TRP A 950 -4.84 53.81 56.89
C TRP A 950 -6.11 52.97 57.08
N GLN A 951 -6.86 53.18 58.16
CA GLN A 951 -8.13 52.49 58.39
C GLN A 951 -9.23 52.96 57.42
N ILE A 952 -9.32 54.26 57.16
CA ILE A 952 -10.22 54.84 56.17
C ILE A 952 -9.90 54.28 54.78
N TRP A 953 -8.62 54.23 54.42
CA TRP A 953 -8.17 53.69 53.13
C TRP A 953 -8.48 52.19 53.01
N ASN A 954 -8.29 51.39 54.06
CA ASN A 954 -8.67 49.97 54.08
C ASN A 954 -10.16 49.77 53.81
N ARG A 955 -11.03 50.55 54.47
CA ARG A 955 -12.49 50.51 54.27
C ARG A 955 -12.84 50.86 52.83
N SER A 956 -12.27 51.94 52.28
CA SER A 956 -12.49 52.32 50.89
C SER A 956 -12.10 51.23 49.89
N LEU A 957 -10.90 50.64 50.03
CA LEU A 957 -10.45 49.57 49.15
C LEU A 957 -11.38 48.35 49.21
N LYS A 958 -11.90 48.00 50.39
CA LYS A 958 -12.88 46.91 50.54
C LYS A 958 -14.20 47.21 49.84
N GLU A 959 -14.68 48.45 49.91
CA GLU A 959 -15.94 48.86 49.26
C GLU A 959 -15.87 48.77 47.73
N VAL A 960 -14.75 49.21 47.14
CA VAL A 960 -14.62 49.28 45.68
C VAL A 960 -14.06 48.00 45.05
N ARG A 961 -13.67 47.01 45.87
CA ARG A 961 -13.02 45.78 45.44
C ARG A 961 -13.79 45.07 44.33
N ALA A 962 -15.09 44.85 44.51
CA ALA A 962 -15.90 44.10 43.55
C ALA A 962 -15.97 44.79 42.18
N ASP A 963 -16.06 46.13 42.16
CA ASP A 963 -16.10 46.91 40.93
C ASP A 963 -14.73 46.93 40.24
N TRP A 964 -13.64 47.08 40.98
CA TRP A 964 -12.30 47.07 40.42
C TRP A 964 -11.83 45.69 39.96
N GLU A 965 -12.17 44.61 40.68
CA GLU A 965 -11.93 43.23 40.24
C GLU A 965 -12.72 42.88 38.98
N ARG A 966 -13.89 43.53 38.76
CA ARG A 966 -14.70 43.35 37.55
C ARG A 966 -14.18 44.17 36.37
N ASP A 967 -13.90 45.46 36.59
CA ASP A 967 -13.74 46.44 35.52
C ASP A 967 -12.29 46.81 35.21
N ARG A 968 -11.38 46.72 36.20
CA ARG A 968 -9.95 47.12 36.09
C ARG A 968 -9.05 46.23 36.92
N ILE A 969 -9.22 44.91 36.78
CA ILE A 969 -8.50 43.89 37.56
C ILE A 969 -6.98 44.07 37.44
N GLU A 970 -6.51 44.57 36.29
CA GLU A 970 -5.09 44.75 36.03
C GLU A 970 -4.43 45.77 36.94
N ARG A 971 -5.14 46.87 37.20
CA ARG A 971 -4.71 47.96 38.07
C ARG A 971 -5.05 47.66 39.52
N TRP A 972 -6.14 46.93 39.77
CA TRP A 972 -6.47 46.41 41.10
C TRP A 972 -5.36 45.53 41.66
N GLU A 973 -4.98 44.46 40.96
CA GLU A 973 -3.95 43.52 41.41
C GLU A 973 -2.56 44.17 41.50
N ALA A 974 -2.20 45.02 40.52
CA ALA A 974 -0.88 45.61 40.45
C ALA A 974 -0.67 46.82 41.37
N MET A 975 -1.74 47.50 41.79
CA MET A 975 -1.62 48.74 42.57
C MET A 975 -2.35 48.68 43.91
N TRP A 976 -3.61 48.24 43.93
CA TRP A 976 -4.51 48.44 45.08
C TRP A 976 -4.63 47.23 46.01
N LEU A 977 -4.57 46.02 45.47
CA LEU A 977 -4.58 44.79 46.25
C LEU A 977 -3.41 44.72 47.24
N PRO A 978 -2.17 45.11 46.88
CA PRO A 978 -1.07 45.19 47.85
C PRO A 978 -1.34 46.17 49.00
N PHE A 979 -2.00 47.31 48.75
CA PHE A 979 -2.40 48.25 49.81
C PHE A 979 -3.47 47.66 50.72
N LEU A 980 -4.43 46.93 50.17
CA LEU A 980 -5.46 46.24 50.94
C LEU A 980 -4.83 45.17 51.84
N CYS A 981 -3.95 44.34 51.29
CA CYS A 981 -3.20 43.34 52.07
C CYS A 981 -2.33 43.98 53.14
N PHE A 982 -1.63 45.08 52.81
CA PHE A 982 -0.80 45.82 53.75
C PHE A 982 -1.62 46.31 54.96
N THR A 983 -2.75 46.97 54.69
CA THR A 983 -3.60 47.54 55.73
C THR A 983 -4.31 46.48 56.59
N ASP A 984 -4.71 45.35 55.99
CA ASP A 984 -5.28 44.21 56.74
C ASP A 984 -4.26 43.61 57.70
N VAL A 985 -3.02 43.38 57.26
CA VAL A 985 -2.00 42.81 58.13
C VAL A 985 -1.51 43.83 59.16
N LEU A 986 -1.44 45.13 58.81
CA LEU A 986 -1.20 46.20 59.77
C LEU A 986 -2.24 46.17 60.90
N ALA A 987 -3.53 46.07 60.57
CA ALA A 987 -4.61 45.97 61.56
C ALA A 987 -4.44 44.76 62.50
N VAL A 988 -4.12 43.59 61.95
CA VAL A 988 -3.87 42.38 62.75
C VAL A 988 -2.67 42.57 63.68
N LYS A 989 -1.58 43.17 63.21
CA LYS A 989 -0.34 43.34 63.98
C LYS A 989 -0.43 44.42 65.04
N MET A 990 -1.18 45.49 64.79
CA MET A 990 -1.47 46.52 65.79
C MET A 990 -2.35 45.95 66.93
N ARG A 991 -3.29 45.06 66.61
CA ARG A 991 -4.13 44.35 67.59
C ARG A 991 -3.43 43.21 68.33
N GLN A 992 -2.46 42.54 67.70
CA GLN A 992 -1.65 41.48 68.32
C GLN A 992 -0.40 42.01 69.04
N GLY A 993 -0.14 43.32 68.98
CA GLY A 993 1.03 43.95 69.57
C GLY A 993 0.95 44.08 71.10
N SER A 994 1.92 44.77 71.70
CA SER A 994 1.85 45.16 73.12
C SER A 994 0.61 46.03 73.40
N ASN A 995 0.07 46.04 74.63
CA ASN A 995 -1.08 46.86 75.04
C ASN A 995 -1.02 48.36 74.61
N ALA A 996 0.18 48.93 74.40
CA ALA A 996 0.34 50.29 73.90
C ALA A 996 -0.04 50.46 72.40
N LEU A 997 0.22 49.45 71.58
CA LEU A 997 -0.11 49.42 70.15
C LEU A 997 -1.61 49.25 69.93
N GLU A 998 -2.24 48.40 70.73
CA GLU A 998 -3.69 48.18 70.72
C GLU A 998 -4.43 49.48 71.08
N ARG A 999 -4.02 50.17 72.14
CA ARG A 999 -4.60 51.48 72.51
C ARG A 999 -4.44 52.56 71.43
N LEU A 1000 -3.30 52.60 70.75
CA LEU A 1000 -3.08 53.51 69.62
C LEU A 1000 -3.99 53.18 68.45
N TRP A 1001 -4.21 51.89 68.19
CA TRP A 1001 -5.13 51.42 67.15
C TRP A 1001 -6.58 51.75 67.47
N ASP A 1002 -7.00 51.59 68.72
CA ASP A 1002 -8.36 51.93 69.17
C ASP A 1002 -8.61 53.44 69.09
N ALA A 1003 -7.66 54.26 69.56
CA ALA A 1003 -7.74 55.72 69.43
C ALA A 1003 -7.78 56.19 67.96
N ALA A 1004 -7.03 55.52 67.08
CA ALA A 1004 -7.11 55.78 65.64
C ALA A 1004 -8.44 55.34 65.03
N THR A 1005 -9.07 54.29 65.58
CA THR A 1005 -10.40 53.82 65.16
C THR A 1005 -11.48 54.84 65.52
N GLU A 1006 -11.45 55.37 66.74
CA GLU A 1006 -12.36 56.43 67.17
C GLU A 1006 -12.21 57.68 66.29
N LEU A 1007 -10.97 58.08 65.97
CA LEU A 1007 -10.71 59.21 65.08
C LEU A 1007 -11.20 58.94 63.65
N ALA A 1008 -10.94 57.76 63.09
CA ALA A 1008 -11.39 57.39 61.75
C ALA A 1008 -12.92 57.43 61.64
N GLU A 1009 -13.63 56.94 62.65
CA GLU A 1009 -15.10 56.96 62.71
C GLU A 1009 -15.66 58.39 62.85
N SER A 1010 -15.01 59.22 63.66
CA SER A 1010 -15.33 60.65 63.77
C SER A 1010 -15.14 61.39 62.44
N LEU A 1011 -14.03 61.16 61.74
CA LEU A 1011 -13.76 61.76 60.42
C LEU A 1011 -14.77 61.31 59.37
N MET A 1012 -15.06 60.01 59.32
CA MET A 1012 -16.03 59.44 58.36
C MET A 1012 -17.46 59.93 58.60
N SER A 1013 -17.79 60.34 59.83
CA SER A 1013 -19.11 60.84 60.21
C SER A 1013 -19.23 62.38 60.08
N SER A 1014 -18.15 63.07 59.68
CA SER A 1014 -18.17 64.53 59.49
C SER A 1014 -18.96 64.95 58.25
N GLU A 1015 -19.68 66.07 58.36
CA GLU A 1015 -20.52 66.60 57.28
C GLU A 1015 -19.64 67.05 56.10
N GLY A 1016 -19.82 66.42 54.93
CA GLY A 1016 -18.99 66.66 53.74
C GLY A 1016 -17.81 65.70 53.54
N PHE A 1017 -17.64 64.69 54.39
CA PHE A 1017 -16.63 63.65 54.17
C PHE A 1017 -16.94 62.82 52.91
N VAL A 1018 -15.95 62.67 52.03
CA VAL A 1018 -16.02 61.82 50.85
C VAL A 1018 -15.01 60.69 51.00
N MET A 1019 -15.48 59.45 50.91
CA MET A 1019 -14.62 58.28 50.98
C MET A 1019 -13.53 58.37 49.90
N PRO A 1020 -12.24 58.36 50.25
CA PRO A 1020 -11.16 58.50 49.28
C PRO A 1020 -11.18 57.28 48.36
N ARG A 1021 -11.28 57.43 47.04
CA ARG A 1021 -11.34 56.28 46.11
C ARG A 1021 -10.02 56.07 45.38
N PRO A 1022 -9.67 54.82 45.04
CA PRO A 1022 -8.56 54.56 44.12
C PRO A 1022 -8.84 55.20 42.75
N PHE A 1023 -7.79 55.75 42.15
CA PHE A 1023 -7.80 56.51 40.89
C PHE A 1023 -7.10 55.78 39.75
#